data_AF-A0A8C7FG99-F1
#
_entry.id   AF-A0A8C7FG99-F1
#
_cell.length_a   1.000
_cell.length_b   1.000
_cell.length_c   1.000
_cell.angle_alpha   90.00
_cell.angle_beta   90.00
_cell.angle_gamma   90.00
#
_symmetry.space_group_name_H-M   'P 1'
#
loop_
_entity.id
_entity.type
_entity.pdbx_description
1 polymer ?
#
loop_
_entity_poly.entity_id
_entity_poly.type
_entity_poly.pdbx_seq_one_letter_code
_entity_poly.pdbx_strand_id
1 'polypeptide(L)'
;LQYLRNYIHGGPPGYAPYCEERLRRTFVNGTRTQPPSWLELQATKSKKPIMLPVTFMDGTTKTLLTDSATTAMELCNALADKISLRDRFGFSLYIALFDKVSSLGSGKDHVMDAVSQCEQYAKEQGAQERNAPWRLFYRKEIFTPWHNPADDAVATNLIYQQTVRGVKFGEYRCDRDDLAELASQQYYVDYGSEILTERLLSLIPSYIPDREVSSSRSVEKWAHVIMAAHKKGIYTQQRFDPQKVKEEVVDFARYKWPLLFSRFYEAFKLSGPSLPKNDVIVAVNWTGVYFVDEQEQVLLELSFPEITALQGQSFTLATIKGDEFTFTSTNSEDIRDLVVTFLEGLRNRSKYVVALQDNTNSGGEESTFLSFQKGDLILLDQETGQQVMTSGWAHGVNERTNQKGDFPADAVYVLKCYLINTCHYTSPPSFSSLFSLSLSLSPSLSRPPPKHTLSRVMITKNRGKASMWSCTREPIKQPLLKKVLSHEDLSQDACMVFIDILYWLTHTYMGDYPSKRTRSVNELTDQIFEGALKAEPLKDEIFCQILKQLTDNHVNEEKGWELLWLCTGLLPPSNMLLPHVQRFLQSRKHHPLAQDCMTRLQKALRNGSRKYPPHLVEVEAIQHKTTQIFHKVYFPDDTDEAFEVESSTKAKDFCLAISARLLLKSPEGFSLFVKISDKVISVPEGDFFFDFVRHLTDWIKKARPSKDGIVPSLTYQVFFMKKLWTNTVPGKDSFADSIFHYYQELPKYLRGYHKCSRDEVFQLGALIYRVKYEDDKSHFPSIPKILRELVPQDLIRQLSPDDWKRSVVAYFNKQAGKSREEAKLHFLKIIFKWATFGSAFFEVKQTTEPNFPEILLIAINKHGVSLIDPKTKDILTTHPFTKISNWSSGNTYFHITIGNLVRGSKLLCETSLGYKMDDLLTSYISQMLTTMSKQRTGRGHSK
;
A
#
# COMPACT_ATOMS: atom_id res chain seq x y z
N LEU A 1 -12.80 -18.84 21.74
CA LEU A 1 -13.20 -17.80 22.73
C LEU A 1 -13.94 -18.38 23.93
N GLN A 2 -15.00 -19.16 23.71
CA GLN A 2 -15.83 -19.73 24.80
C GLN A 2 -15.03 -20.63 25.76
N TYR A 3 -14.16 -21.50 25.24
CA TYR A 3 -13.24 -22.31 26.06
C TYR A 3 -12.28 -21.50 26.92
N LEU A 4 -11.71 -20.42 26.36
CA LEU A 4 -10.79 -19.53 27.09
C LEU A 4 -11.52 -18.75 28.19
N ARG A 5 -12.73 -18.27 27.91
CA ARG A 5 -13.57 -17.62 28.94
C ARG A 5 -13.86 -18.60 30.07
N ASN A 6 -14.32 -19.82 29.77
CA ASN A 6 -14.58 -20.82 30.81
C ASN A 6 -13.34 -21.14 31.66
N TYR A 7 -12.15 -21.19 31.05
CA TYR A 7 -10.89 -21.33 31.79
C TYR A 7 -10.61 -20.14 32.72
N ILE A 8 -10.79 -18.91 32.23
CA ILE A 8 -10.58 -17.69 33.02
C ILE A 8 -11.56 -17.63 34.21
N HIS A 9 -12.83 -18.04 34.02
CA HIS A 9 -13.82 -18.08 35.10
C HIS A 9 -13.45 -19.04 36.24
N GLY A 10 -12.70 -20.12 35.94
CA GLY A 10 -12.16 -21.03 36.95
C GLY A 10 -10.89 -20.53 37.63
N GLY A 11 -10.41 -19.33 37.28
CA GLY A 11 -9.18 -18.75 37.83
C GLY A 11 -9.35 -18.08 39.20
N PRO A 12 -8.26 -17.57 39.80
CA PRO A 12 -8.29 -16.94 41.12
C PRO A 12 -9.26 -15.73 41.19
N PRO A 13 -9.97 -15.52 42.31
CA PRO A 13 -11.06 -14.52 42.44
C PRO A 13 -10.71 -13.08 42.08
N GLY A 14 -9.43 -12.69 42.11
CA GLY A 14 -8.97 -11.35 41.73
C GLY A 14 -8.42 -11.22 40.30
N TYR A 15 -7.99 -12.33 39.68
CA TYR A 15 -7.41 -12.31 38.33
C TYR A 15 -8.39 -12.76 37.26
N ALA A 16 -9.33 -13.66 37.60
CA ALA A 16 -10.40 -14.09 36.71
C ALA A 16 -11.18 -12.90 36.10
N PRO A 17 -11.81 -12.00 36.89
CA PRO A 17 -12.55 -10.87 36.33
C PRO A 17 -11.66 -9.85 35.61
N TYR A 18 -10.43 -9.64 36.10
CA TYR A 18 -9.48 -8.71 35.50
C TYR A 18 -9.00 -9.16 34.11
N CYS A 19 -8.69 -10.45 33.95
CA CYS A 19 -8.29 -11.03 32.68
C CYS A 19 -9.48 -11.16 31.71
N GLU A 20 -10.67 -11.47 32.21
CA GLU A 20 -11.88 -11.51 31.39
C GLU A 20 -12.20 -10.16 30.77
N GLU A 21 -12.17 -9.09 31.58
CA GLU A 21 -12.44 -7.74 31.08
C GLU A 21 -11.38 -7.30 30.06
N ARG A 22 -10.10 -7.57 30.31
CA ARG A 22 -9.04 -7.30 29.32
C ARG A 22 -9.24 -8.08 28.02
N LEU A 23 -9.60 -9.36 28.10
CA LEU A 23 -9.90 -10.18 26.92
C LEU A 23 -11.10 -9.62 26.14
N ARG A 24 -12.14 -9.17 26.85
CA ARG A 24 -13.30 -8.54 26.24
C ARG A 24 -12.91 -7.25 25.52
N ARG A 25 -12.13 -6.38 26.17
CA ARG A 25 -11.64 -5.11 25.60
C ARG A 25 -10.78 -5.33 24.36
N THR A 26 -9.83 -6.28 24.40
CA THR A 26 -9.01 -6.65 23.22
C THR A 26 -9.85 -7.19 22.06
N PHE A 27 -10.94 -7.91 22.34
CA PHE A 27 -11.83 -8.39 21.28
C PHE A 27 -12.57 -7.24 20.57
N VAL A 28 -12.96 -6.20 21.32
CA VAL A 28 -13.68 -5.03 20.78
C VAL A 28 -12.74 -4.10 20.02
N ASN A 29 -11.55 -3.83 20.58
CA ASN A 29 -10.65 -2.78 20.07
C ASN A 29 -9.55 -3.31 19.13
N GLY A 30 -9.44 -4.63 18.98
CA GLY A 30 -8.42 -5.27 18.15
C GLY A 30 -7.15 -5.57 18.91
N THR A 31 -6.18 -6.14 18.19
CA THR A 31 -4.92 -6.60 18.80
C THR A 31 -3.86 -5.51 18.82
N ARG A 32 -3.05 -5.52 19.89
CA ARG A 32 -1.86 -4.69 20.07
C ARG A 32 -0.77 -5.07 19.06
N THR A 33 0.00 -4.09 18.59
CA THR A 33 1.15 -4.33 17.70
C THR A 33 2.49 -4.32 18.45
N GLN A 34 2.51 -3.76 19.66
CA GLN A 34 3.69 -3.65 20.52
C GLN A 34 3.55 -4.55 21.76
N PRO A 35 4.69 -4.93 22.38
CA PRO A 35 4.65 -5.69 23.61
C PRO A 35 4.19 -4.77 24.77
N PRO A 36 3.83 -5.35 25.94
CA PRO A 36 3.38 -4.56 27.07
C PRO A 36 4.45 -3.55 27.52
N SER A 37 4.03 -2.30 27.71
CA SER A 37 4.87 -1.25 28.30
C SER A 37 5.13 -1.50 29.79
N TRP A 38 6.13 -0.83 30.36
CA TRP A 38 6.43 -0.84 31.78
C TRP A 38 5.21 -0.46 32.63
N LEU A 39 4.42 0.53 32.20
CA LEU A 39 3.16 0.90 32.86
C LEU A 39 2.15 -0.25 32.85
N GLU A 40 2.03 -0.98 31.75
CA GLU A 40 1.12 -2.14 31.65
C GLU A 40 1.56 -3.26 32.61
N LEU A 41 2.87 -3.46 32.77
CA LEU A 41 3.42 -4.43 33.73
C LEU A 41 3.14 -4.03 35.19
N GLN A 42 3.24 -2.74 35.53
CA GLN A 42 2.92 -2.25 36.88
C GLN A 42 1.41 -2.34 37.18
N ALA A 43 0.57 -1.98 36.22
CA ALA A 43 -0.88 -2.13 36.30
C ALA A 43 -1.27 -3.60 36.53
N THR A 44 -0.61 -4.53 35.85
CA THR A 44 -0.85 -5.98 36.00
C THR A 44 -0.45 -6.51 37.38
N LYS A 45 0.66 -6.03 37.96
CA LYS A 45 1.07 -6.40 39.33
C LYS A 45 0.09 -5.90 40.39
N SER A 46 -0.46 -4.70 40.20
CA SER A 46 -1.34 -4.04 41.16
C SER A 46 -2.83 -4.26 40.92
N LYS A 47 -3.22 -4.80 39.76
CA LYS A 47 -4.61 -4.94 39.27
C LYS A 47 -5.35 -3.60 39.22
N LYS A 48 -4.62 -2.50 39.04
CA LYS A 48 -5.17 -1.14 38.93
C LYS A 48 -5.18 -0.69 37.47
N PRO A 49 -6.10 0.22 37.08
CA PRO A 49 -6.05 0.86 35.77
C PRO A 49 -4.75 1.64 35.58
N ILE A 50 -4.35 1.82 34.33
CA ILE A 50 -3.22 2.64 33.94
C ILE A 50 -3.66 4.10 34.05
N MET A 51 -2.89 4.92 34.75
CA MET A 51 -3.15 6.35 34.88
C MET A 51 -2.36 7.07 33.79
N LEU A 52 -3.02 7.62 32.76
CA LEU A 52 -2.36 8.39 31.71
C LEU A 52 -2.61 9.89 31.89
N PRO A 53 -1.58 10.69 32.24
CA PRO A 53 -1.68 12.14 32.21
C PRO A 53 -1.59 12.65 30.76
N VAL A 54 -2.56 13.46 30.35
CA VAL A 54 -2.57 14.13 29.04
C VAL A 54 -2.64 15.63 29.26
N THR A 55 -1.72 16.36 28.62
CA THR A 55 -1.59 17.82 28.73
C THR A 55 -2.32 18.50 27.59
N PHE A 56 -3.19 19.44 27.93
CA PHE A 56 -3.93 20.29 27.00
C PHE A 56 -3.08 21.50 26.61
N MET A 57 -3.49 22.16 25.52
CA MET A 57 -2.74 23.31 24.98
C MET A 57 -2.80 24.55 25.87
N ASP A 58 -3.76 24.64 26.79
CA ASP A 58 -3.77 25.66 27.86
C ASP A 58 -2.76 25.36 28.99
N GLY A 59 -2.10 24.20 28.96
CA GLY A 59 -1.14 23.75 29.98
C GLY A 59 -1.76 22.97 31.14
N THR A 60 -3.09 22.83 31.17
CA THR A 60 -3.74 21.95 32.15
C THR A 60 -3.47 20.48 31.81
N THR A 61 -3.36 19.63 32.82
CA THR A 61 -3.21 18.18 32.64
C THR A 61 -4.43 17.48 33.21
N LYS A 62 -5.02 16.56 32.43
CA LYS A 62 -6.04 15.65 32.94
C LYS A 62 -5.50 14.23 32.91
N THR A 63 -5.63 13.54 34.04
CA THR A 63 -5.33 12.11 34.13
C THR A 63 -6.59 11.32 33.83
N LEU A 64 -6.46 10.32 32.96
CA LEU A 64 -7.52 9.38 32.61
C LEU A 64 -7.13 7.96 33.00
N LEU A 65 -8.16 7.18 33.34
CA LEU A 65 -8.03 5.75 33.60
C LEU A 65 -8.07 5.02 32.26
N THR A 66 -7.03 4.27 31.96
CA THR A 66 -6.93 3.49 30.73
C THR A 66 -6.55 2.05 31.04
N ASP A 67 -6.71 1.21 30.02
CA ASP A 67 -6.22 -0.15 29.99
C ASP A 67 -5.32 -0.37 28.78
N SER A 68 -4.76 -1.57 28.69
CA SER A 68 -3.91 -1.97 27.58
C SER A 68 -4.59 -1.86 26.21
N ALA A 69 -5.91 -1.95 26.13
CA ALA A 69 -6.68 -1.96 24.88
C ALA A 69 -7.27 -0.58 24.53
N THR A 70 -6.96 0.46 25.30
CA THR A 70 -7.52 1.80 25.09
C THR A 70 -6.98 2.41 23.80
N THR A 71 -7.89 2.83 22.93
CA THR A 71 -7.55 3.46 21.63
C THR A 71 -7.42 4.97 21.76
N ALA A 72 -6.77 5.61 20.78
CA ALA A 72 -6.67 7.05 20.68
C ALA A 72 -8.07 7.70 20.61
N MET A 73 -9.00 7.12 19.84
CA MET A 73 -10.40 7.57 19.76
C MET A 73 -11.10 7.57 21.12
N GLU A 74 -11.01 6.48 21.88
CA GLU A 74 -11.62 6.38 23.21
C GLU A 74 -11.04 7.42 24.16
N LEU A 75 -9.71 7.59 24.14
CA LEU A 75 -9.04 8.55 25.00
C LEU A 75 -9.37 10.00 24.62
N CYS A 76 -9.40 10.34 23.33
CA CYS A 76 -9.85 11.65 22.83
C CYS A 76 -11.29 11.95 23.24
N ASN A 77 -12.21 10.99 23.10
CA ASN A 77 -13.61 11.16 23.50
C ASN A 77 -13.75 11.39 25.01
N ALA A 78 -13.04 10.62 25.82
CA ALA A 78 -13.04 10.79 27.27
C ALA A 78 -12.45 12.14 27.71
N LEU A 79 -11.40 12.63 27.02
CA LEU A 79 -10.85 13.96 27.24
C LEU A 79 -11.87 15.04 26.90
N ALA A 80 -12.50 14.94 25.72
CA ALA A 80 -13.52 15.87 25.24
C ALA A 80 -14.71 15.96 26.22
N ASP A 81 -15.23 14.82 26.68
CA ASP A 81 -16.32 14.77 27.67
C ASP A 81 -15.92 15.46 28.97
N LYS A 82 -14.69 15.22 29.45
CA LYS A 82 -14.18 15.76 30.72
C LYS A 82 -14.03 17.28 30.74
N ILE A 83 -13.87 17.91 29.57
CA ILE A 83 -13.81 19.37 29.43
C ILE A 83 -15.07 19.95 28.75
N SER A 84 -16.10 19.13 28.51
CA SER A 84 -17.33 19.52 27.80
C SER A 84 -17.09 20.12 26.40
N LEU A 85 -16.11 19.56 25.67
CA LEU A 85 -15.80 19.94 24.29
C LEU A 85 -16.92 19.49 23.34
N ARG A 86 -17.52 20.44 22.63
CA ARG A 86 -18.59 20.23 21.64
C ARG A 86 -18.01 19.98 20.25
N ASP A 87 -17.08 20.82 19.80
CA ASP A 87 -16.35 20.57 18.54
C ASP A 87 -15.19 19.60 18.76
N ARG A 88 -15.50 18.30 18.68
CA ARG A 88 -14.52 17.23 18.89
C ARG A 88 -13.69 16.94 17.65
N PHE A 89 -14.18 17.32 16.46
CA PHE A 89 -13.57 16.88 15.21
C PHE A 89 -12.16 17.46 15.07
N GLY A 90 -11.22 16.62 14.65
CA GLY A 90 -9.86 17.02 14.36
C GLY A 90 -9.02 17.39 15.58
N PHE A 91 -9.49 17.15 16.81
CA PHE A 91 -8.62 17.09 17.98
C PHE A 91 -8.01 15.69 18.11
N SER A 92 -6.69 15.64 18.24
CA SER A 92 -5.90 14.41 18.20
C SER A 92 -4.91 14.33 19.36
N LEU A 93 -4.52 13.10 19.67
CA LEU A 93 -3.48 12.81 20.65
C LEU A 93 -2.11 12.86 19.98
N TYR A 94 -1.14 13.43 20.68
CA TYR A 94 0.26 13.44 20.30
C TYR A 94 1.10 12.87 21.42
N ILE A 95 2.19 12.19 21.08
CA ILE A 95 3.21 11.75 22.02
C ILE A 95 4.53 12.43 21.68
N ALA A 96 5.21 12.98 22.68
CA ALA A 96 6.57 13.48 22.54
C ALA A 96 7.54 12.64 23.37
N LEU A 97 8.76 12.47 22.87
CA LEU A 97 9.87 11.84 23.58
C LEU A 97 11.17 12.56 23.17
N PHE A 98 11.85 13.17 24.14
CA PHE A 98 12.98 14.08 23.90
C PHE A 98 12.59 15.24 22.98
N ASP A 99 13.23 15.36 21.82
CA ASP A 99 13.00 16.35 20.77
C ASP A 99 12.05 15.84 19.66
N LYS A 100 11.50 14.63 19.79
CA LYS A 100 10.60 14.02 18.80
C LYS A 100 9.15 14.15 19.23
N VAL A 101 8.28 14.45 18.27
CA VAL A 101 6.83 14.49 18.44
C VAL A 101 6.18 13.65 17.35
N SER A 102 5.17 12.86 17.71
CA SER A 102 4.42 12.00 16.78
C SER A 102 2.92 12.12 17.05
N SER A 103 2.12 12.22 15.98
CA SER A 103 0.66 12.15 16.07
C SER A 103 0.24 10.70 16.29
N LEU A 104 -0.66 10.49 17.24
CA LEU A 104 -1.41 9.24 17.42
C LEU A 104 -2.81 9.34 16.80
N GLY A 105 -3.15 10.52 16.26
CA GLY A 105 -4.46 10.82 15.70
C GLY A 105 -5.59 10.70 16.74
N SER A 106 -6.78 10.44 16.21
CA SER A 106 -8.02 10.20 16.96
C SER A 106 -8.69 8.89 16.53
N GLY A 107 -7.86 7.94 16.05
CA GLY A 107 -8.30 6.71 15.36
C GLY A 107 -8.29 5.46 16.24
N LYS A 108 -8.18 4.29 15.60
CA LYS A 108 -8.21 2.98 16.26
C LYS A 108 -6.87 2.54 16.84
N ASP A 109 -5.82 3.35 16.68
CA ASP A 109 -4.50 3.05 17.21
C ASP A 109 -4.52 2.97 18.73
N HIS A 110 -3.78 2.00 19.29
CA HIS A 110 -3.74 1.79 20.72
C HIS A 110 -2.73 2.72 21.39
N VAL A 111 -3.17 3.50 22.40
CA VAL A 111 -2.32 4.50 23.06
C VAL A 111 -1.07 3.87 23.68
N MET A 112 -1.21 2.68 24.26
CA MET A 112 -0.08 2.00 24.89
C MET A 112 0.96 1.49 23.87
N ASP A 113 0.69 1.49 22.55
CA ASP A 113 1.61 0.95 21.52
C ASP A 113 2.68 2.01 21.31
N ALA A 114 2.24 3.27 21.20
CA ALA A 114 3.09 4.44 21.20
C ALA A 114 3.91 4.59 22.49
N VAL A 115 3.30 4.38 23.66
CA VAL A 115 4.02 4.39 24.94
C VAL A 115 5.10 3.30 24.97
N SER A 116 4.77 2.07 24.56
CA SER A 116 5.75 0.98 24.48
C SER A 116 6.89 1.30 23.51
N GLN A 117 6.61 1.90 22.36
CA GLN A 117 7.65 2.31 21.40
C GLN A 117 8.58 3.36 22.01
N CYS A 118 8.02 4.34 22.73
CA CYS A 118 8.80 5.37 23.40
C CYS A 118 9.71 4.80 24.49
N GLU A 119 9.19 3.88 25.31
CA GLU A 119 9.97 3.19 26.34
C GLU A 119 11.10 2.33 25.75
N GLN A 120 10.83 1.61 24.66
CA GLN A 120 11.85 0.81 23.95
C GLN A 120 12.93 1.70 23.34
N TYR A 121 12.54 2.81 22.69
CA TYR A 121 13.48 3.76 22.13
C TYR A 121 14.38 4.37 23.22
N ALA A 122 13.81 4.75 24.37
CA ALA A 122 14.59 5.24 25.51
C ALA A 122 15.58 4.17 26.02
N LYS A 123 15.16 2.90 26.04
CA LYS A 123 16.02 1.76 26.41
C LYS A 123 17.20 1.59 25.47
N GLU A 124 16.98 1.72 24.16
CA GLU A 124 18.05 1.65 23.16
C GLU A 124 19.07 2.78 23.30
N GLN A 125 18.66 3.93 23.83
CA GLN A 125 19.53 5.06 24.17
C GLN A 125 20.19 4.93 25.56
N GLY A 126 20.03 3.78 26.24
CA GLY A 126 20.63 3.49 27.55
C GLY A 126 19.84 3.99 28.77
N ALA A 127 18.64 4.55 28.58
CA ALA A 127 17.75 4.89 29.69
C ALA A 127 16.97 3.65 30.18
N GLN A 128 16.47 3.69 31.42
CA GLN A 128 15.55 2.65 31.89
C GLN A 128 14.14 2.95 31.41
N GLU A 129 13.35 1.94 31.05
CA GLU A 129 11.99 2.11 30.50
C GLU A 129 11.09 2.94 31.45
N ARG A 130 11.23 2.74 32.76
CA ARG A 130 10.48 3.50 33.79
C ARG A 130 10.79 5.00 33.83
N ASN A 131 11.94 5.40 33.28
CA ASN A 131 12.42 6.77 33.27
C ASN A 131 12.31 7.39 31.87
N ALA A 132 11.63 6.73 30.92
CA ALA A 132 11.42 7.26 29.59
C ALA A 132 10.61 8.58 29.66
N PRO A 133 11.15 9.72 29.20
CA PRO A 133 10.53 11.03 29.41
C PRO A 133 9.46 11.34 28.35
N TRP A 134 8.57 10.39 28.05
CA TRP A 134 7.49 10.63 27.10
C TRP A 134 6.35 11.46 27.71
N ARG A 135 5.64 12.22 26.87
CA ARG A 135 4.49 13.06 27.29
C ARG A 135 3.38 12.98 26.26
N LEU A 136 2.13 12.95 26.72
CA LEU A 136 0.94 12.98 25.87
C LEU A 136 0.34 14.38 25.82
N PHE A 137 -0.06 14.81 24.63
CA PHE A 137 -0.70 16.11 24.37
C PHE A 137 -2.02 15.93 23.64
N TYR A 138 -2.97 16.82 23.90
CA TYR A 138 -4.26 16.88 23.21
C TYR A 138 -4.42 18.24 22.52
N ARG A 139 -4.47 18.24 21.19
CA ARG A 139 -4.41 19.47 20.38
C ARG A 139 -5.18 19.34 19.06
N LYS A 140 -5.45 20.46 18.40
CA LYS A 140 -6.14 20.49 17.09
C LYS A 140 -5.14 20.13 16.00
N GLU A 141 -5.45 19.06 15.27
CA GLU A 141 -4.71 18.56 14.10
C GLU A 141 -5.30 19.08 12.79
N ILE A 142 -6.63 19.12 12.68
CA ILE A 142 -7.32 19.48 11.43
C ILE A 142 -8.64 20.21 11.69
N PHE A 143 -8.99 21.17 10.83
CA PHE A 143 -10.28 21.86 10.87
C PHE A 143 -11.28 21.22 9.89
N THR A 144 -12.57 21.29 10.21
CA THR A 144 -13.61 21.05 9.20
C THR A 144 -13.72 22.25 8.25
N PRO A 145 -14.17 22.06 7.00
CA PRO A 145 -14.46 23.17 6.09
C PRO A 145 -15.50 24.18 6.62
N TRP A 146 -16.41 23.73 7.50
CA TRP A 146 -17.47 24.54 8.12
C TRP A 146 -17.17 24.89 9.59
N HIS A 147 -15.90 24.82 10.02
CA HIS A 147 -15.54 25.18 11.40
C HIS A 147 -15.94 26.64 11.68
N ASN A 148 -16.48 26.89 12.87
CA ASN A 148 -16.80 28.21 13.37
C ASN A 148 -16.30 28.35 14.81
N PRO A 149 -15.33 29.24 15.10
CA PRO A 149 -14.81 29.43 16.44
C PRO A 149 -15.87 29.87 17.48
N ALA A 150 -16.97 30.48 17.05
CA ALA A 150 -18.03 30.92 17.96
C ALA A 150 -18.90 29.77 18.51
N ASP A 151 -18.88 28.58 17.87
CA ASP A 151 -19.75 27.46 18.25
C ASP A 151 -19.32 26.79 19.56
N ASP A 152 -18.03 26.86 19.90
CA ASP A 152 -17.45 26.23 21.08
C ASP A 152 -16.28 27.02 21.67
N ALA A 153 -16.57 27.78 22.74
CA ALA A 153 -15.58 28.57 23.44
C ALA A 153 -14.42 27.74 24.05
N VAL A 154 -14.67 26.48 24.43
CA VAL A 154 -13.63 25.59 24.97
C VAL A 154 -12.65 25.19 23.88
N ALA A 155 -13.18 24.77 22.71
CA ALA A 155 -12.36 24.48 21.54
C ALA A 155 -11.53 25.69 21.13
N THR A 156 -12.16 26.86 21.03
CA THR A 156 -11.52 28.12 20.66
C THR A 156 -10.42 28.50 21.62
N ASN A 157 -10.62 28.35 22.93
CA ASN A 157 -9.57 28.63 23.90
C ASN A 157 -8.37 27.67 23.76
N LEU A 158 -8.59 26.38 23.53
CA LEU A 158 -7.50 25.42 23.33
C LEU A 158 -6.70 25.70 22.05
N ILE A 159 -7.39 26.02 20.96
CA ILE A 159 -6.76 26.33 19.67
C ILE A 159 -6.03 27.67 19.75
N TYR A 160 -6.61 28.68 20.38
CA TYR A 160 -5.94 29.96 20.67
C TYR A 160 -4.62 29.74 21.43
N GLN A 161 -4.65 28.96 22.52
CA GLN A 161 -3.46 28.65 23.30
C GLN A 161 -2.41 27.86 22.49
N GLN A 162 -2.85 26.95 21.62
CA GLN A 162 -1.99 26.25 20.67
C GLN A 162 -1.32 27.24 19.70
N THR A 163 -2.09 28.16 19.12
CA THR A 163 -1.60 29.17 18.18
C THR A 163 -0.54 30.07 18.80
N VAL A 164 -0.83 30.72 19.93
CA VAL A 164 0.12 31.67 20.53
C VAL A 164 1.40 30.99 21.02
N ARG A 165 1.30 29.77 21.57
CA ARG A 165 2.48 28.97 21.96
C ARG A 165 3.27 28.52 20.74
N GLY A 166 2.60 28.03 19.70
CA GLY A 166 3.25 27.59 18.48
C GLY A 166 3.98 28.73 17.77
N VAL A 167 3.41 29.95 17.78
CA VAL A 167 4.12 31.15 17.31
C VAL A 167 5.35 31.39 18.17
N LYS A 168 5.20 31.47 19.49
CA LYS A 168 6.31 31.73 20.43
C LYS A 168 7.47 30.74 20.28
N PHE A 169 7.19 29.45 20.11
CA PHE A 169 8.22 28.41 19.95
C PHE A 169 8.70 28.24 18.50
N GLY A 170 8.18 29.03 17.56
CA GLY A 170 8.59 29.01 16.16
C GLY A 170 8.06 27.84 15.35
N GLU A 171 7.03 27.13 15.85
CA GLU A 171 6.26 26.11 15.11
C GLU A 171 5.49 26.77 13.94
N TYR A 172 4.97 27.98 14.15
CA TYR A 172 4.28 28.76 13.13
C TYR A 172 5.17 29.90 12.61
N ARG A 173 5.36 29.97 11.29
CA ARG A 173 6.10 31.05 10.65
C ARG A 173 5.15 32.22 10.32
N CYS A 174 5.54 33.40 10.77
CA CYS A 174 4.81 34.65 10.61
C CYS A 174 5.75 35.72 10.07
N ASP A 175 5.22 36.64 9.29
CA ASP A 175 5.94 37.87 8.97
C ASP A 175 5.91 38.81 10.19
N ARG A 176 6.72 39.88 10.13
CA ARG A 176 6.86 40.81 11.26
C ARG A 176 5.54 41.47 11.67
N ASP A 177 4.68 41.77 10.69
CA ASP A 177 3.39 42.43 10.94
C ASP A 177 2.39 41.46 11.59
N ASP A 178 2.32 40.22 11.11
CA ASP A 178 1.52 39.14 11.70
C ASP A 178 1.91 38.88 13.17
N LEU A 179 3.22 38.88 13.47
CA LEU A 179 3.72 38.71 14.84
C LEU A 179 3.28 39.85 15.76
N ALA A 180 3.32 41.09 15.27
CA ALA A 180 2.89 42.24 16.05
C ALA A 180 1.38 42.23 16.30
N GLU A 181 0.59 41.81 15.30
CA GLU A 181 -0.86 41.69 15.42
C GLU A 181 -1.26 40.59 16.42
N LEU A 182 -0.69 39.39 16.30
CA LEU A 182 -0.95 38.28 17.23
C LEU A 182 -0.50 38.59 18.66
N ALA A 183 0.67 39.22 18.85
CA ALA A 183 1.13 39.63 20.17
C ALA A 183 0.25 40.74 20.77
N SER A 184 -0.29 41.63 19.93
CA SER A 184 -1.26 42.64 20.35
C SER A 184 -2.60 42.02 20.76
N GLN A 185 -3.12 41.08 19.99
CA GLN A 185 -4.34 40.33 20.32
C GLN A 185 -4.15 39.50 21.58
N GLN A 186 -2.97 38.90 21.78
CA GLN A 186 -2.63 38.19 23.01
C GLN A 186 -2.62 39.12 24.22
N TYR A 187 -1.98 40.30 24.11
CA TYR A 187 -2.04 41.30 25.17
C TYR A 187 -3.48 41.73 25.48
N TYR A 188 -4.30 41.96 24.45
CA TYR A 188 -5.70 42.34 24.60
C TYR A 188 -6.51 41.28 25.36
N VAL A 189 -6.31 40.00 25.03
CA VAL A 189 -6.99 38.88 25.69
C VAL A 189 -6.59 38.79 27.18
N ASP A 190 -5.32 39.03 27.50
CA ASP A 190 -4.82 38.92 28.86
C ASP A 190 -5.15 40.16 29.74
N TYR A 191 -5.19 41.36 29.17
CA TYR A 191 -5.24 42.63 29.93
C TYR A 191 -6.25 43.67 29.45
N GLY A 192 -6.95 43.43 28.34
CA GLY A 192 -7.96 44.33 27.78
C GLY A 192 -7.40 45.44 26.87
N SER A 193 -8.20 46.49 26.65
CA SER A 193 -7.92 47.55 25.68
C SER A 193 -6.84 48.57 26.09
N GLU A 194 -6.46 48.58 27.37
CA GLU A 194 -5.48 49.55 27.90
C GLU A 194 -4.09 48.93 27.96
N ILE A 195 -3.13 49.55 27.27
CA ILE A 195 -1.76 49.07 27.20
C ILE A 195 -0.84 49.79 28.19
N LEU A 196 -0.28 49.03 29.12
CA LEU A 196 0.76 49.48 30.04
C LEU A 196 2.13 49.10 29.48
N THR A 197 2.93 50.09 29.11
CA THR A 197 4.22 49.91 28.40
C THR A 197 5.20 49.04 29.19
N GLU A 198 5.35 49.26 30.50
CA GLU A 198 6.26 48.46 31.33
C GLU A 198 5.86 46.99 31.39
N ARG A 199 4.56 46.72 31.47
CA ARG A 199 4.02 45.36 31.43
C ARG A 199 4.27 44.72 30.08
N LEU A 200 3.99 45.43 28.98
CA LEU A 200 4.25 44.93 27.63
C LEU A 200 5.72 44.57 27.43
N LEU A 201 6.64 45.43 27.85
CA LEU A 201 8.09 45.18 27.77
C LEU A 201 8.49 43.88 28.48
N SER A 202 7.87 43.59 29.64
CA SER A 202 8.12 42.34 30.38
C SER A 202 7.52 41.09 29.70
N LEU A 203 6.46 41.25 28.91
CA LEU A 203 5.73 40.14 28.26
C LEU A 203 6.23 39.82 26.85
N ILE A 204 6.91 40.74 26.17
CA ILE A 204 7.44 40.52 24.81
C ILE A 204 8.28 39.24 24.71
N PRO A 205 9.19 38.91 25.65
CA PRO A 205 9.91 37.64 25.62
C PRO A 205 9.00 36.40 25.71
N SER A 206 7.76 36.53 26.20
CA SER A 206 6.78 35.44 26.25
C SER A 206 5.83 35.38 25.05
N TYR A 207 5.70 36.47 24.28
CA TYR A 207 4.80 36.56 23.12
C TYR A 207 5.54 36.38 21.78
N ILE A 208 6.79 36.84 21.69
CA ILE A 208 7.57 36.87 20.45
C ILE A 208 8.66 35.77 20.47
N PRO A 209 8.95 35.10 19.34
CA PRO A 209 10.01 34.09 19.26
C PRO A 209 11.38 34.60 19.69
N ASP A 210 12.17 33.76 20.38
CA ASP A 210 13.49 34.14 20.90
C ASP A 210 14.45 34.64 19.82
N ARG A 211 14.33 34.10 18.59
CA ARG A 211 15.13 34.53 17.43
C ARG A 211 14.93 36.00 17.05
N GLU A 212 13.76 36.57 17.32
CA GLU A 212 13.43 37.97 17.02
C GLU A 212 13.77 38.91 18.20
N VAL A 213 14.07 38.34 19.38
CA VAL A 213 14.29 39.05 20.65
C VAL A 213 15.70 38.78 21.16
N SER A 214 16.70 39.30 20.42
CA SER A 214 18.13 39.07 20.70
C SER A 214 18.80 40.16 21.54
N SER A 215 18.17 41.33 21.73
CA SER A 215 18.75 42.43 22.54
C SER A 215 17.67 43.29 23.20
N SER A 216 17.99 44.04 24.25
CA SER A 216 17.05 44.99 24.88
C SER A 216 16.51 46.03 23.88
N ARG A 217 17.36 46.48 22.94
CA ARG A 217 16.95 47.36 21.83
C ARG A 217 15.95 46.73 20.87
N SER A 218 15.88 45.40 20.76
CA SER A 218 14.84 44.76 19.93
C SER A 218 13.52 44.65 20.68
N VAL A 219 13.53 44.46 22.00
CA VAL A 219 12.32 44.47 22.85
C VAL A 219 11.59 45.81 22.76
N GLU A 220 12.32 46.92 22.86
CA GLU A 220 11.75 48.28 22.76
C GLU A 220 11.13 48.57 21.38
N LYS A 221 11.76 48.07 20.31
CA LYS A 221 11.23 48.17 18.95
C LYS A 221 9.94 47.36 18.80
N TRP A 222 9.90 46.13 19.32
CA TRP A 222 8.69 45.32 19.31
C TRP A 222 7.56 45.95 20.11
N ALA A 223 7.85 46.56 21.27
CA ALA A 223 6.85 47.29 22.05
C ALA A 223 6.17 48.38 21.22
N HIS A 224 6.94 49.17 20.46
CA HIS A 224 6.38 50.21 19.58
C HIS A 224 5.45 49.64 18.50
N VAL A 225 5.85 48.56 17.83
CA VAL A 225 5.06 47.96 16.74
C VAL A 225 3.79 47.30 17.29
N ILE A 226 3.90 46.58 18.41
CA ILE A 226 2.76 45.95 19.08
C ILE A 226 1.77 47.01 19.58
N MET A 227 2.24 48.10 20.20
CA MET A 227 1.37 49.21 20.62
C MET A 227 0.66 49.87 19.42
N ALA A 228 1.36 50.04 18.30
CA ALA A 228 0.76 50.58 17.08
C ALA A 228 -0.32 49.64 16.52
N ALA A 229 -0.05 48.32 16.46
CA ALA A 229 -1.02 47.32 16.06
C ALA A 229 -2.25 47.31 17.00
N HIS A 230 -2.01 47.38 18.33
CA HIS A 230 -3.05 47.40 19.35
C HIS A 230 -3.99 48.60 19.22
N LYS A 231 -3.45 49.79 18.96
CA LYS A 231 -4.26 51.00 18.77
C LYS A 231 -5.05 50.97 17.45
N LYS A 232 -4.50 50.35 16.41
CA LYS A 232 -5.13 50.23 15.09
C LYS A 232 -6.21 49.13 15.06
N GLY A 233 -6.07 48.09 15.89
CA GLY A 233 -6.97 46.94 15.93
C GLY A 233 -8.42 47.33 16.21
N ILE A 234 -9.34 46.77 15.42
CA ILE A 234 -10.79 46.99 15.56
C ILE A 234 -11.28 46.50 16.93
N TYR A 235 -10.71 45.39 17.42
CA TYR A 235 -10.99 44.83 18.75
C TYR A 235 -10.76 45.83 19.89
N THR A 236 -9.72 46.67 19.79
CA THR A 236 -9.42 47.70 20.79
C THR A 236 -10.36 48.90 20.65
N GLN A 237 -10.63 49.35 19.42
CA GLN A 237 -11.48 50.52 19.17
C GLN A 237 -12.95 50.28 19.56
N GLN A 238 -13.46 49.08 19.29
CA GLN A 238 -14.84 48.69 19.56
C GLN A 238 -15.01 47.93 20.88
N ARG A 239 -13.91 47.71 21.64
CA ARG A 239 -13.89 46.99 22.92
C ARG A 239 -14.58 45.62 22.84
N PHE A 240 -14.07 44.76 21.97
CA PHE A 240 -14.59 43.41 21.80
C PHE A 240 -14.46 42.57 23.07
N ASP A 241 -15.37 41.62 23.24
CA ASP A 241 -15.21 40.59 24.26
C ASP A 241 -13.91 39.78 23.98
N PRO A 242 -13.07 39.49 24.99
CA PRO A 242 -11.84 38.72 24.79
C PRO A 242 -12.05 37.37 24.09
N GLN A 243 -13.22 36.74 24.27
CA GLN A 243 -13.57 35.51 23.57
C GLN A 243 -13.62 35.73 22.06
N LYS A 244 -14.21 36.83 21.60
CA LYS A 244 -14.26 37.19 20.17
C LYS A 244 -12.87 37.42 19.58
N VAL A 245 -11.93 37.97 20.36
CA VAL A 245 -10.54 38.13 19.90
C VAL A 245 -9.82 36.78 19.80
N LYS A 246 -10.13 35.82 20.68
CA LYS A 246 -9.65 34.43 20.52
C LYS A 246 -10.20 33.79 19.24
N GLU A 247 -11.47 34.03 18.91
CA GLU A 247 -12.08 33.56 17.66
C GLU A 247 -11.33 34.10 16.43
N GLU A 248 -11.01 35.40 16.41
CA GLU A 248 -10.21 36.02 15.33
C GLU A 248 -8.82 35.39 15.18
N VAL A 249 -8.14 35.08 16.29
CA VAL A 249 -6.83 34.41 16.27
C VAL A 249 -6.93 32.97 15.75
N VAL A 250 -8.00 32.25 16.09
CA VAL A 250 -8.24 30.88 15.59
C VAL A 250 -8.50 30.91 14.08
N ASP A 251 -9.33 31.84 13.59
CA ASP A 251 -9.56 32.01 12.16
C ASP A 251 -8.28 32.42 11.43
N PHE A 252 -7.50 33.35 11.98
CA PHE A 252 -6.18 33.70 11.44
C PHE A 252 -5.31 32.46 11.25
N ALA A 253 -5.20 31.61 12.27
CA ALA A 253 -4.39 30.39 12.20
C ALA A 253 -4.90 29.41 11.12
N ARG A 254 -6.22 29.24 11.05
CA ARG A 254 -6.88 28.39 10.06
C ARG A 254 -6.63 28.86 8.63
N TYR A 255 -6.70 30.17 8.37
CA TYR A 255 -6.49 30.75 7.04
C TYR A 255 -5.02 30.87 6.65
N LYS A 256 -4.14 31.23 7.60
CA LYS A 256 -2.71 31.44 7.34
C LYS A 256 -1.95 30.12 7.16
N TRP A 257 -2.33 29.07 7.88
CA TRP A 257 -1.56 27.81 7.92
C TRP A 257 -2.37 26.53 7.62
N PRO A 258 -3.12 26.45 6.50
CA PRO A 258 -3.94 25.28 6.18
C PRO A 258 -3.13 23.97 6.10
N LEU A 259 -1.90 24.03 5.57
CA LEU A 259 -1.01 22.85 5.51
C LEU A 259 -0.57 22.36 6.89
N LEU A 260 -0.34 23.26 7.86
CA LEU A 260 0.04 22.86 9.22
C LEU A 260 -1.13 22.26 10.02
N PHE A 261 -2.35 22.52 9.57
CA PHE A 261 -3.59 21.88 10.05
C PHE A 261 -4.10 20.83 9.05
N SER A 262 -3.19 20.04 8.48
CA SER A 262 -3.50 18.91 7.57
C SER A 262 -3.18 17.57 8.21
N ARG A 263 -3.92 16.54 7.79
CA ARG A 263 -3.47 15.15 7.95
C ARG A 263 -2.65 14.73 6.74
N PHE A 264 -1.49 14.13 7.01
CA PHE A 264 -0.53 13.73 6.00
C PHE A 264 -0.51 12.21 5.82
N TYR A 265 -0.51 11.77 4.57
CA TYR A 265 -0.48 10.36 4.21
C TYR A 265 0.51 10.13 3.07
N GLU A 266 1.36 9.13 3.20
CA GLU A 266 2.23 8.70 2.09
C GLU A 266 1.39 7.98 1.04
N ALA A 267 1.55 8.36 -0.23
CA ALA A 267 0.85 7.73 -1.33
C ALA A 267 1.68 7.66 -2.61
N PHE A 268 1.38 6.66 -3.43
CA PHE A 268 1.97 6.48 -4.75
C PHE A 268 0.92 6.67 -5.84
N LYS A 269 1.19 7.52 -6.82
CA LYS A 269 0.31 7.73 -7.97
C LYS A 269 0.35 6.54 -8.93
N LEU A 270 -0.80 5.92 -9.15
CA LEU A 270 -0.99 4.78 -10.06
C LEU A 270 -1.40 5.21 -11.48
N SER A 271 -2.35 6.14 -11.60
CA SER A 271 -2.88 6.61 -12.89
C SER A 271 -3.44 8.04 -12.78
N GLY A 272 -3.72 8.65 -13.93
CA GLY A 272 -4.23 10.02 -14.03
C GLY A 272 -3.22 11.03 -14.61
N PRO A 273 -3.60 12.31 -14.73
CA PRO A 273 -2.77 13.37 -15.35
C PRO A 273 -1.38 13.48 -14.72
N SER A 274 -0.34 13.69 -15.52
CA SER A 274 1.06 13.68 -15.08
C SER A 274 1.33 14.64 -13.92
N LEU A 275 1.95 14.13 -12.85
CA LEU A 275 2.51 14.95 -11.77
C LEU A 275 4.04 14.99 -11.91
N PRO A 276 4.73 16.01 -11.38
CA PRO A 276 6.19 16.07 -11.40
C PRO A 276 6.89 14.88 -10.74
N LYS A 277 6.22 14.25 -9.74
CA LYS A 277 6.66 13.05 -9.02
C LYS A 277 5.46 12.11 -8.82
N ASN A 278 5.72 10.80 -8.76
CA ASN A 278 4.69 9.78 -8.48
C ASN A 278 4.62 9.42 -6.99
N ASP A 279 5.74 9.47 -6.29
CA ASP A 279 5.79 9.43 -4.82
C ASP A 279 5.37 10.80 -4.28
N VAL A 280 4.26 10.83 -3.54
CA VAL A 280 3.67 12.08 -3.04
C VAL A 280 3.19 11.90 -1.60
N ILE A 281 3.13 13.01 -0.88
CA ILE A 281 2.47 13.09 0.42
C ILE A 281 1.12 13.78 0.19
N VAL A 282 0.05 13.10 0.56
CA VAL A 282 -1.32 13.60 0.49
C VAL A 282 -1.61 14.35 1.78
N ALA A 283 -1.87 15.64 1.68
CA ALA A 283 -2.28 16.49 2.78
C ALA A 283 -3.76 16.84 2.63
N VAL A 284 -4.60 16.34 3.53
CA VAL A 284 -6.04 16.67 3.56
C VAL A 284 -6.29 17.70 4.66
N ASN A 285 -6.92 18.82 4.32
CA ASN A 285 -7.27 19.90 5.26
C ASN A 285 -8.64 20.51 4.95
N TRP A 286 -8.95 21.64 5.57
CA TRP A 286 -10.26 22.27 5.46
C TRP A 286 -10.50 22.97 4.11
N THR A 287 -9.47 23.28 3.32
CA THR A 287 -9.62 23.89 1.99
C THR A 287 -9.71 22.84 0.88
N GLY A 288 -9.01 21.71 1.02
CA GLY A 288 -9.02 20.65 0.00
C GLY A 288 -8.04 19.51 0.25
N VAL A 289 -7.66 18.87 -0.84
CA VAL A 289 -6.66 17.79 -0.89
C VAL A 289 -5.44 18.28 -1.68
N TYR A 290 -4.29 18.29 -1.02
CA TYR A 290 -3.02 18.72 -1.57
C TYR A 290 -2.10 17.52 -1.75
N PHE A 291 -1.32 17.54 -2.82
CA PHE A 291 -0.26 16.58 -3.08
C PHE A 291 1.04 17.33 -3.03
N VAL A 292 1.88 17.00 -2.05
CA VAL A 292 3.18 17.64 -1.86
C VAL A 292 4.30 16.63 -2.05
N ASP A 293 5.50 17.11 -2.34
CA ASP A 293 6.70 16.27 -2.34
C ASP A 293 7.38 16.24 -0.95
N GLU A 294 8.48 15.50 -0.84
CA GLU A 294 9.30 15.41 0.38
C GLU A 294 9.91 16.75 0.83
N GLN A 295 9.89 17.79 -0.02
CA GLN A 295 10.34 19.14 0.27
C GLN A 295 9.16 20.08 0.61
N GLU A 296 7.97 19.52 0.85
CA GLU A 296 6.71 20.24 1.11
C GLU A 296 6.27 21.16 -0.04
N GLN A 297 6.76 20.93 -1.27
CA GLN A 297 6.31 21.67 -2.45
C GLN A 297 4.99 21.13 -2.96
N VAL A 298 3.99 22.00 -3.13
CA VAL A 298 2.67 21.63 -3.68
C VAL A 298 2.79 21.29 -5.16
N LEU A 299 2.47 20.04 -5.50
CA LEU A 299 2.47 19.49 -6.85
C LEU A 299 1.08 19.55 -7.51
N LEU A 300 0.04 19.38 -6.70
CA LEU A 300 -1.37 19.45 -7.11
C LEU A 300 -2.21 19.88 -5.92
N GLU A 301 -3.19 20.74 -6.17
CA GLU A 301 -4.21 21.15 -5.22
C GLU A 301 -5.58 20.89 -5.84
N LEU A 302 -6.44 20.18 -5.10
CA LEU A 302 -7.82 19.93 -5.47
C LEU A 302 -8.73 20.45 -4.37
N SER A 303 -9.53 21.46 -4.70
CA SER A 303 -10.54 21.98 -3.79
C SER A 303 -11.75 21.04 -3.70
N PHE A 304 -12.48 21.03 -2.58
CA PHE A 304 -13.66 20.14 -2.43
C PHE A 304 -14.74 20.30 -3.51
N PRO A 305 -15.06 21.52 -4.01
CA PRO A 305 -16.00 21.67 -5.11
C PRO A 305 -15.56 21.00 -6.42
N GLU A 306 -14.25 20.85 -6.63
CA GLU A 306 -13.71 20.19 -7.83
C GLU A 306 -13.81 18.67 -7.73
N ILE A 307 -13.91 18.07 -6.54
CA ILE A 307 -13.87 16.62 -6.34
C ILE A 307 -15.27 16.01 -6.50
N THR A 308 -15.44 15.10 -7.46
CA THR A 308 -16.75 14.53 -7.84
C THR A 308 -17.01 13.14 -7.28
N ALA A 309 -16.01 12.24 -7.23
CA ALA A 309 -16.18 10.86 -6.75
C ALA A 309 -14.92 10.26 -6.12
N LEU A 310 -15.12 9.25 -5.26
CA LEU A 310 -14.10 8.39 -4.64
C LEU A 310 -14.51 6.91 -4.78
N GLN A 311 -13.68 6.06 -5.38
CA GLN A 311 -13.93 4.62 -5.53
C GLN A 311 -12.68 3.77 -5.22
N GLY A 312 -12.86 2.58 -4.61
CA GLY A 312 -11.85 1.50 -4.61
C GLY A 312 -11.08 1.21 -3.31
N GLN A 313 -10.17 0.21 -3.37
CA GLN A 313 -9.13 -0.11 -2.38
C GLN A 313 -7.89 0.82 -2.53
N SER A 314 -7.62 1.29 -3.74
CA SER A 314 -6.90 2.53 -4.03
C SER A 314 -7.85 3.72 -3.87
N PHE A 315 -7.35 4.92 -3.54
CA PHE A 315 -8.21 6.11 -3.51
C PHE A 315 -8.08 6.87 -4.85
N THR A 316 -9.21 7.05 -5.53
CA THR A 316 -9.29 7.75 -6.82
C THR A 316 -10.07 9.04 -6.66
N LEU A 317 -9.45 10.19 -6.93
CA LEU A 317 -10.11 11.49 -6.93
C LEU A 317 -10.47 11.89 -8.36
N ALA A 318 -11.76 11.88 -8.66
CA ALA A 318 -12.28 12.43 -9.91
C ALA A 318 -12.53 13.94 -9.76
N THR A 319 -12.19 14.71 -10.79
CA THR A 319 -12.41 16.16 -10.82
C THR A 319 -13.60 16.53 -11.71
N ILE A 320 -14.15 17.74 -11.56
CA ILE A 320 -15.18 18.31 -12.45
C ILE A 320 -14.72 18.44 -13.91
N LYS A 321 -13.41 18.46 -14.15
CA LYS A 321 -12.80 18.51 -15.50
C LYS A 321 -12.77 17.13 -16.18
N GLY A 322 -13.16 16.07 -15.47
CA GLY A 322 -13.09 14.69 -15.95
C GLY A 322 -11.72 14.02 -15.69
N ASP A 323 -10.79 14.70 -15.03
CA ASP A 323 -9.52 14.10 -14.63
C ASP A 323 -9.71 13.14 -13.46
N GLU A 324 -9.18 11.93 -13.56
CA GLU A 324 -9.17 10.96 -12.47
C GLU A 324 -7.74 10.68 -12.00
N PHE A 325 -7.44 11.06 -10.76
CA PHE A 325 -6.15 10.77 -10.13
C PHE A 325 -6.30 9.57 -9.21
N THR A 326 -5.62 8.46 -9.53
CA THR A 326 -5.65 7.26 -8.70
C THR A 326 -4.34 7.09 -7.95
N PHE A 327 -4.44 6.88 -6.64
CA PHE A 327 -3.30 6.70 -5.75
C PHE A 327 -3.46 5.45 -4.87
N THR A 328 -2.33 4.88 -4.45
CA THR A 328 -2.25 3.80 -3.47
C THR A 328 -1.59 4.30 -2.20
N SER A 329 -2.19 4.01 -1.04
CA SER A 329 -1.63 4.28 0.29
C SER A 329 -1.98 3.11 1.22
N THR A 330 -1.17 2.89 2.25
CA THR A 330 -1.52 1.98 3.36
C THR A 330 -2.73 2.49 4.14
N ASN A 331 -3.03 3.79 4.05
CA ASN A 331 -4.13 4.47 4.72
C ASN A 331 -5.24 4.91 3.74
N SER A 332 -5.36 4.28 2.57
CA SER A 332 -6.36 4.66 1.54
C SER A 332 -7.79 4.72 2.08
N GLU A 333 -8.16 3.85 3.03
CA GLU A 333 -9.49 3.89 3.65
C GLU A 333 -9.70 5.14 4.51
N ASP A 334 -8.73 5.54 5.33
CA ASP A 334 -8.82 6.74 6.17
C ASP A 334 -8.85 8.02 5.34
N ILE A 335 -8.03 8.09 4.28
CA ILE A 335 -8.04 9.21 3.32
C ILE A 335 -9.43 9.35 2.70
N ARG A 336 -9.98 8.24 2.19
CA ARG A 336 -11.30 8.22 1.57
C ARG A 336 -12.37 8.65 2.57
N ASP A 337 -12.41 8.05 3.76
CA ASP A 337 -13.44 8.32 4.75
C ASP A 337 -13.39 9.78 5.23
N LEU A 338 -12.20 10.36 5.38
CA LEU A 338 -11.99 11.77 5.70
C LEU A 338 -12.49 12.70 4.60
N VAL A 339 -12.09 12.46 3.35
CA VAL A 339 -12.50 13.30 2.20
C VAL A 339 -14.00 13.18 1.95
N VAL A 340 -14.58 11.98 2.03
CA VAL A 340 -16.04 11.78 1.93
C VAL A 340 -16.77 12.54 3.04
N THR A 341 -16.28 12.47 4.28
CA THR A 341 -16.86 13.20 5.42
C THR A 341 -16.93 14.71 5.14
N PHE A 342 -15.87 15.28 4.57
CA PHE A 342 -15.84 16.69 4.20
C PHE A 342 -16.76 17.02 3.01
N LEU A 343 -16.76 16.20 1.95
CA LEU A 343 -17.63 16.41 0.80
C LEU A 343 -19.12 16.31 1.16
N GLU A 344 -19.51 15.30 1.94
CA GLU A 344 -20.90 15.12 2.39
C GLU A 344 -21.31 16.21 3.39
N GLY A 345 -20.43 16.57 4.33
CA GLY A 345 -20.72 17.64 5.28
C GLY A 345 -20.90 19.01 4.60
N LEU A 346 -20.07 19.31 3.60
CA LEU A 346 -20.23 20.49 2.76
C LEU A 346 -21.54 20.45 1.96
N ARG A 347 -21.84 19.32 1.31
CA ARG A 347 -23.08 19.13 0.54
C ARG A 347 -24.32 19.30 1.42
N ASN A 348 -24.34 18.71 2.62
CA ASN A 348 -25.47 18.80 3.54
C ASN A 348 -25.72 20.23 4.03
N ARG A 349 -24.67 21.05 4.14
CA ARG A 349 -24.72 22.43 4.67
C ARG A 349 -24.80 23.50 3.59
N SER A 350 -24.64 23.12 2.34
CA SER A 350 -24.61 24.06 1.22
C SER A 350 -25.89 24.87 1.14
N LYS A 351 -25.73 26.17 0.86
CA LYS A 351 -26.80 27.11 0.52
C LYS A 351 -26.89 27.35 -0.98
N TYR A 352 -26.14 26.59 -1.78
CA TYR A 352 -25.96 26.85 -3.19
C TYR A 352 -26.29 25.59 -4.01
N VAL A 353 -27.18 25.76 -4.97
CA VAL A 353 -27.52 24.70 -5.94
C VAL A 353 -27.37 25.24 -7.36
N VAL A 354 -27.04 24.37 -8.30
CA VAL A 354 -26.92 24.71 -9.72
C VAL A 354 -28.03 24.01 -10.50
N ALA A 355 -28.73 24.75 -11.34
CA ALA A 355 -29.75 24.20 -12.21
C ALA A 355 -29.19 23.17 -13.20
N LEU A 356 -29.76 21.96 -13.22
CA LEU A 356 -29.39 20.88 -14.14
C LEU A 356 -30.15 20.94 -15.46
N GLN A 357 -31.31 21.60 -15.46
CA GLN A 357 -32.21 21.72 -16.59
C GLN A 357 -32.88 23.11 -16.62
N ASP A 358 -33.42 23.49 -17.77
CA ASP A 358 -34.20 24.72 -17.89
C ASP A 358 -35.57 24.53 -17.23
N ASN A 359 -36.02 25.54 -16.48
CA ASN A 359 -37.35 25.60 -15.91
C ASN A 359 -38.03 26.91 -16.34
N THR A 360 -38.88 26.84 -17.36
CA THR A 360 -39.63 27.98 -17.89
C THR A 360 -40.99 28.06 -17.22
N ASN A 361 -41.26 29.19 -16.55
CA ASN A 361 -42.56 29.43 -15.92
C ASN A 361 -43.64 29.53 -17.01
N SER A 362 -44.66 28.66 -16.96
CA SER A 362 -45.82 28.69 -17.86
C SER A 362 -47.05 29.38 -17.25
N GLY A 363 -46.96 29.80 -15.98
CA GLY A 363 -47.94 30.67 -15.32
C GLY A 363 -47.45 32.12 -15.29
N GLY A 364 -48.36 33.08 -15.51
CA GLY A 364 -48.07 34.52 -15.59
C GLY A 364 -47.46 35.14 -14.31
N GLU A 365 -47.42 36.48 -14.26
CA GLU A 365 -46.66 37.30 -13.29
C GLU A 365 -46.94 37.05 -11.78
N GLU A 366 -47.88 36.18 -11.42
CA GLU A 366 -48.21 35.76 -10.04
C GLU A 366 -47.77 34.31 -9.69
N SER A 367 -46.92 33.68 -10.49
CA SER A 367 -46.41 32.31 -10.21
C SER A 367 -45.42 32.27 -9.04
N THR A 368 -45.64 31.35 -8.08
CA THR A 368 -44.71 31.07 -6.97
C THR A 368 -43.49 30.24 -7.41
N PHE A 369 -43.45 29.75 -8.65
CA PHE A 369 -42.36 28.90 -9.16
C PHE A 369 -41.19 29.74 -9.69
N LEU A 370 -39.97 29.29 -9.41
CA LEU A 370 -38.74 29.93 -9.87
C LEU A 370 -38.42 29.52 -11.31
N SER A 371 -38.24 30.51 -12.19
CA SER A 371 -37.70 30.29 -13.53
C SER A 371 -36.18 30.40 -13.55
N PHE A 372 -35.52 29.42 -14.16
CA PHE A 372 -34.07 29.36 -14.27
C PHE A 372 -33.65 28.62 -15.53
N GLN A 373 -32.45 28.92 -16.00
CA GLN A 373 -31.80 28.19 -17.10
C GLN A 373 -30.79 27.21 -16.52
N LYS A 374 -30.54 26.13 -17.24
CA LYS A 374 -29.49 25.16 -16.95
C LYS A 374 -28.16 25.88 -16.76
N GLY A 375 -27.51 25.64 -15.63
CA GLY A 375 -26.27 26.30 -15.21
C GLY A 375 -26.46 27.53 -14.32
N ASP A 376 -27.69 28.01 -14.11
CA ASP A 376 -27.94 29.12 -13.17
C ASP A 376 -27.62 28.69 -11.72
N LEU A 377 -26.98 29.59 -10.97
CA LEU A 377 -26.78 29.44 -9.53
C LEU A 377 -28.04 29.89 -8.79
N ILE A 378 -28.53 29.03 -7.90
CA ILE A 378 -29.70 29.31 -7.05
C ILE A 378 -29.26 29.25 -5.58
N LEU A 379 -29.53 30.34 -4.87
CA LEU A 379 -29.27 30.48 -3.43
C LEU A 379 -30.50 30.00 -2.65
N LEU A 380 -30.30 28.99 -1.81
CA LEU A 380 -31.32 28.49 -0.90
C LEU A 380 -31.57 29.52 0.21
N ASP A 381 -32.84 29.88 0.43
CA ASP A 381 -33.20 30.88 1.44
C ASP A 381 -33.15 30.23 2.85
N GLN A 382 -34.21 29.50 3.22
CA GLN A 382 -34.30 28.83 4.53
C GLN A 382 -33.70 27.43 4.53
N GLU A 383 -33.59 26.80 3.37
CA GLU A 383 -33.22 25.39 3.25
C GLU A 383 -31.72 25.17 3.09
N THR A 384 -31.24 23.95 3.35
CA THR A 384 -29.87 23.50 3.07
C THR A 384 -29.86 22.39 2.04
N GLY A 385 -28.69 22.10 1.49
CA GLY A 385 -28.50 20.98 0.58
C GLY A 385 -29.05 19.64 1.10
N GLN A 386 -28.99 19.40 2.42
CA GLN A 386 -29.61 18.22 3.03
C GLN A 386 -31.13 18.19 2.84
N GLN A 387 -31.80 19.34 3.01
CA GLN A 387 -33.25 19.46 2.83
C GLN A 387 -33.63 19.34 1.36
N VAL A 388 -32.84 19.92 0.44
CA VAL A 388 -33.03 19.73 -1.01
C VAL A 388 -32.91 18.25 -1.39
N MET A 389 -31.92 17.53 -0.84
CA MET A 389 -31.74 16.09 -1.17
C MET A 389 -32.80 15.16 -0.57
N THR A 390 -33.55 15.62 0.43
CA THR A 390 -34.57 14.81 1.14
C THR A 390 -36.00 15.22 0.83
N SER A 391 -36.20 16.43 0.28
CA SER A 391 -37.50 17.00 -0.08
C SER A 391 -37.68 16.97 -1.60
N GLY A 392 -38.92 16.86 -2.07
CA GLY A 392 -39.21 16.89 -3.52
C GLY A 392 -39.14 18.29 -4.15
N TRP A 393 -39.23 19.33 -3.33
CA TRP A 393 -39.24 20.74 -3.71
C TRP A 393 -38.38 21.55 -2.76
N ALA A 394 -37.86 22.67 -3.25
CA ALA A 394 -37.04 23.59 -2.51
C ALA A 394 -37.32 25.05 -2.91
N HIS A 395 -36.94 25.99 -2.06
CA HIS A 395 -37.15 27.43 -2.29
C HIS A 395 -35.83 28.19 -2.35
N GLY A 396 -35.71 29.11 -3.32
CA GLY A 396 -34.48 29.88 -3.46
C GLY A 396 -34.56 31.06 -4.41
N VAL A 397 -33.41 31.71 -4.57
CA VAL A 397 -33.21 32.93 -5.35
C VAL A 397 -32.25 32.63 -6.49
N ASN A 398 -32.65 32.85 -7.73
CA ASN A 398 -31.74 32.73 -8.87
C ASN A 398 -30.81 33.95 -8.88
N GLU A 399 -29.49 33.73 -8.79
CA GLU A 399 -28.49 34.81 -8.74
C GLU A 399 -28.53 35.69 -9.99
N ARG A 400 -28.77 35.10 -11.17
CA ARG A 400 -28.76 35.81 -12.45
C ARG A 400 -29.98 36.70 -12.64
N THR A 401 -31.16 36.22 -12.26
CA THR A 401 -32.43 36.96 -12.48
C THR A 401 -32.90 37.71 -11.24
N ASN A 402 -32.32 37.43 -10.08
CA ASN A 402 -32.73 37.91 -8.75
C ASN A 402 -34.20 37.59 -8.41
N GLN A 403 -34.82 36.64 -9.12
CA GLN A 403 -36.17 36.16 -8.85
C GLN A 403 -36.15 35.12 -7.74
N LYS A 404 -37.19 35.11 -6.91
CA LYS A 404 -37.40 34.11 -5.86
C LYS A 404 -38.57 33.20 -6.21
N GLY A 405 -38.50 31.93 -5.82
CA GLY A 405 -39.61 31.00 -6.00
C GLY A 405 -39.25 29.56 -5.66
N ASP A 406 -40.26 28.70 -5.77
CA ASP A 406 -40.14 27.26 -5.55
C ASP A 406 -39.62 26.55 -6.80
N PHE A 407 -38.79 25.54 -6.62
CA PHE A 407 -38.27 24.70 -7.69
C PHE A 407 -38.17 23.22 -7.26
N PRO A 408 -38.29 22.28 -8.21
CA PRO A 408 -38.22 20.87 -7.87
C PRO A 408 -36.77 20.44 -7.62
N ALA A 409 -36.55 19.63 -6.60
CA ALA A 409 -35.21 19.27 -6.12
C ALA A 409 -34.41 18.40 -7.11
N ASP A 410 -35.08 17.67 -7.99
CA ASP A 410 -34.47 16.86 -9.05
C ASP A 410 -33.93 17.70 -10.23
N ALA A 411 -34.34 18.97 -10.33
CA ALA A 411 -33.88 19.90 -11.35
C ALA A 411 -32.56 20.60 -10.98
N VAL A 412 -31.98 20.33 -9.80
CA VAL A 412 -30.80 21.05 -9.32
C VAL A 412 -29.73 20.10 -8.74
N TYR A 413 -28.49 20.55 -8.74
CA TYR A 413 -27.36 19.88 -8.09
C TYR A 413 -26.83 20.71 -6.92
N VAL A 414 -26.74 20.10 -5.75
CA VAL A 414 -26.21 20.76 -4.54
C VAL A 414 -24.70 20.89 -4.61
N LEU A 415 -24.19 22.12 -4.61
CA LEU A 415 -22.74 22.37 -4.63
C LEU A 415 -22.10 21.96 -3.30
N LYS A 416 -20.87 21.45 -3.37
CA LYS A 416 -20.08 21.02 -2.19
C LYS A 416 -19.30 22.19 -1.61
N CYS A 417 -19.96 23.30 -1.28
CA CYS A 417 -19.34 24.50 -0.71
C CYS A 417 -20.20 25.11 0.41
N TYR A 418 -19.55 25.81 1.35
CA TYR A 418 -20.20 26.45 2.50
C TYR A 418 -20.27 27.99 2.36
N LEU A 419 -19.32 28.63 1.67
CA LEU A 419 -19.27 30.08 1.41
C LEU A 419 -18.86 30.36 -0.05
N ILE A 420 -19.49 31.31 -0.74
CA ILE A 420 -19.11 31.70 -2.13
C ILE A 420 -17.62 32.10 -2.25
N ASN A 421 -17.03 32.72 -1.21
CA ASN A 421 -15.61 33.11 -1.25
C ASN A 421 -14.63 31.93 -1.23
N THR A 422 -15.06 30.72 -0.84
CA THR A 422 -14.25 29.50 -1.02
C THR A 422 -14.25 28.99 -2.47
N CYS A 423 -15.08 29.58 -3.34
CA CYS A 423 -15.13 29.33 -4.78
C CYS A 423 -14.38 30.44 -5.52
N HIS A 424 -13.05 30.53 -5.36
CA HIS A 424 -12.24 31.39 -6.24
C HIS A 424 -12.22 30.80 -7.66
N TYR A 425 -13.29 31.03 -8.42
CA TYR A 425 -13.32 30.81 -9.86
C TYR A 425 -12.46 31.88 -10.54
N THR A 426 -11.16 31.61 -10.72
CA THR A 426 -10.42 32.26 -11.78
C THR A 426 -10.88 31.65 -13.11
N SER A 427 -11.80 32.36 -13.78
CA SER A 427 -12.33 32.07 -15.13
C SER A 427 -13.31 30.88 -15.22
N PRO A 428 -14.52 31.04 -15.79
CA PRO A 428 -15.51 29.97 -15.85
C PRO A 428 -15.12 28.95 -16.95
N PRO A 429 -14.81 27.68 -16.62
CA PRO A 429 -14.87 26.63 -17.63
C PRO A 429 -16.33 26.21 -17.80
N SER A 430 -16.72 25.94 -19.03
CA SER A 430 -18.05 25.52 -19.44
C SER A 430 -18.61 24.38 -18.58
N PHE A 431 -19.73 24.62 -17.89
CA PHE A 431 -20.54 23.69 -17.07
C PHE A 431 -21.14 22.49 -17.84
N SER A 432 -20.64 22.17 -19.04
CA SER A 432 -21.14 21.11 -19.91
C SER A 432 -20.69 19.69 -19.51
N SER A 433 -19.68 19.54 -18.66
CA SER A 433 -19.08 18.23 -18.31
C SER A 433 -19.74 17.47 -17.15
N LEU A 434 -20.74 18.04 -16.46
CA LEU A 434 -21.36 17.47 -15.25
C LEU A 434 -22.35 16.31 -15.50
N PHE A 435 -22.55 15.85 -16.73
CA PHE A 435 -23.78 15.14 -17.12
C PHE A 435 -23.71 13.62 -17.29
N SER A 436 -22.63 12.92 -16.93
CA SER A 436 -22.53 11.47 -17.20
C SER A 436 -22.65 10.52 -15.99
N LEU A 437 -22.73 10.98 -14.74
CA LEU A 437 -22.56 10.10 -13.57
C LEU A 437 -23.62 10.31 -12.48
N SER A 438 -24.87 9.89 -12.72
CA SER A 438 -25.73 9.40 -11.63
C SER A 438 -26.87 8.52 -12.15
N LEU A 439 -26.94 7.27 -11.66
CA LEU A 439 -28.12 6.42 -11.40
C LEU A 439 -27.79 4.93 -11.66
N SER A 440 -27.71 4.14 -10.60
CA SER A 440 -28.55 2.93 -10.48
C SER A 440 -28.29 2.17 -9.16
N LEU A 441 -29.37 1.95 -8.41
CA LEU A 441 -29.47 0.98 -7.32
C LEU A 441 -30.80 0.21 -7.47
N SER A 442 -30.73 -1.10 -7.20
CA SER A 442 -31.81 -2.11 -6.98
C SER A 442 -32.09 -3.17 -8.09
N PRO A 443 -32.49 -4.42 -7.71
CA PRO A 443 -31.97 -5.66 -8.31
C PRO A 443 -32.95 -6.47 -9.18
N SER A 444 -32.43 -7.08 -10.25
CA SER A 444 -32.97 -8.31 -10.87
C SER A 444 -31.90 -8.88 -11.81
N LEU A 445 -31.38 -10.09 -11.55
CA LEU A 445 -30.15 -10.63 -12.16
C LEU A 445 -30.24 -11.02 -13.65
N SER A 446 -31.32 -10.69 -14.36
CA SER A 446 -31.47 -11.00 -15.78
C SER A 446 -32.24 -9.91 -16.52
N ARG A 447 -31.91 -9.72 -17.80
CA ARG A 447 -32.65 -8.80 -18.67
C ARG A 447 -33.91 -9.50 -19.22
N PRO A 448 -35.06 -8.82 -19.31
CA PRO A 448 -36.19 -9.33 -20.07
C PRO A 448 -35.85 -9.43 -21.58
N PRO A 449 -36.36 -10.45 -22.30
CA PRO A 449 -36.18 -10.55 -23.75
C PRO A 449 -36.75 -9.31 -24.47
N PRO A 450 -36.23 -8.93 -25.65
CA PRO A 450 -36.69 -7.75 -26.37
C PRO A 450 -38.19 -7.83 -26.67
N LYS A 451 -38.93 -6.77 -26.30
CA LYS A 451 -40.35 -6.61 -26.70
C LYS A 451 -40.37 -6.23 -28.17
N HIS A 452 -40.98 -7.07 -29.01
CA HIS A 452 -41.15 -6.76 -30.43
C HIS A 452 -42.10 -5.58 -30.61
N THR A 453 -41.58 -4.43 -31.06
CA THR A 453 -42.40 -3.35 -31.62
C THR A 453 -42.85 -3.79 -33.01
N LEU A 454 -44.17 -3.90 -33.22
CA LEU A 454 -44.76 -4.23 -34.51
C LEU A 454 -44.42 -3.14 -35.55
N SER A 455 -43.72 -3.50 -36.63
CA SER A 455 -43.89 -2.85 -37.94
C SER A 455 -43.28 -3.64 -39.10
N ARG A 456 -44.16 -3.96 -40.06
CA ARG A 456 -43.98 -4.32 -41.49
C ARG A 456 -43.38 -5.68 -41.89
N VAL A 457 -44.31 -6.60 -42.19
CA VAL A 457 -44.37 -7.59 -43.28
C VAL A 457 -43.13 -7.68 -44.20
N MET A 458 -42.38 -8.79 -44.06
CA MET A 458 -42.02 -9.74 -45.14
C MET A 458 -41.59 -11.06 -44.47
N ILE A 459 -42.18 -12.18 -44.93
CA ILE A 459 -41.99 -13.52 -44.37
C ILE A 459 -40.66 -14.11 -44.81
N THR A 460 -39.80 -14.49 -43.86
CA THR A 460 -38.95 -15.68 -43.99
C THR A 460 -38.93 -16.47 -42.68
N LYS A 461 -39.58 -17.65 -42.74
CA LYS A 461 -39.52 -18.84 -41.87
C LYS A 461 -39.17 -18.66 -40.38
N ASN A 462 -40.15 -19.03 -39.54
CA ASN A 462 -39.99 -19.53 -38.18
C ASN A 462 -38.72 -20.40 -38.01
N ARG A 463 -37.64 -19.83 -37.48
CA ARG A 463 -36.68 -20.56 -36.63
C ARG A 463 -37.16 -20.34 -35.20
N GLY A 464 -37.46 -21.44 -34.49
CA GLY A 464 -38.06 -21.41 -33.16
C GLY A 464 -37.34 -20.45 -32.22
N LYS A 465 -38.11 -19.81 -31.32
CA LYS A 465 -37.62 -18.96 -30.24
C LYS A 465 -36.44 -19.65 -29.53
N ALA A 466 -35.21 -19.31 -29.92
CA ALA A 466 -34.02 -19.86 -29.27
C ALA A 466 -34.00 -19.35 -27.84
N SER A 467 -33.86 -20.27 -26.88
CA SER A 467 -33.73 -19.90 -25.47
C SER A 467 -32.49 -19.03 -25.29
N MET A 468 -32.62 -17.91 -24.57
CA MET A 468 -31.48 -17.03 -24.26
C MET A 468 -30.36 -17.79 -23.54
N TRP A 469 -30.65 -18.92 -22.91
CA TRP A 469 -29.71 -19.72 -22.12
C TRP A 469 -29.28 -21.05 -22.79
N SER A 470 -29.70 -21.32 -24.03
CA SER A 470 -29.23 -22.48 -24.81
C SER A 470 -28.13 -22.08 -25.79
N CYS A 471 -27.36 -23.05 -26.29
CA CYS A 471 -26.28 -22.79 -27.23
C CYS A 471 -26.77 -22.09 -28.50
N THR A 472 -25.93 -21.21 -29.05
CA THR A 472 -26.18 -20.54 -30.33
C THR A 472 -24.91 -20.45 -31.16
N ARG A 473 -25.07 -20.38 -32.48
CA ARG A 473 -23.99 -20.08 -33.44
C ARG A 473 -23.96 -18.61 -33.84
N GLU A 474 -25.00 -17.85 -33.50
CA GLU A 474 -25.11 -16.43 -33.82
C GLU A 474 -24.44 -15.59 -32.72
N PRO A 475 -23.58 -14.60 -33.07
CA PRO A 475 -23.02 -13.67 -32.11
C PRO A 475 -24.11 -12.94 -31.31
N ILE A 476 -23.87 -12.74 -30.02
CA ILE A 476 -24.74 -11.87 -29.21
C ILE A 476 -24.51 -10.41 -29.60
N LYS A 477 -25.58 -9.61 -29.58
CA LYS A 477 -25.52 -8.17 -29.85
C LYS A 477 -25.48 -7.32 -28.58
N GLN A 478 -25.79 -7.93 -27.45
CA GLN A 478 -25.85 -7.31 -26.13
C GLN A 478 -25.43 -8.37 -25.09
N PRO A 479 -24.81 -7.98 -23.97
CA PRO A 479 -24.42 -8.92 -22.91
C PRO A 479 -25.63 -9.68 -22.34
N LEU A 480 -25.38 -10.88 -21.81
CA LEU A 480 -26.39 -11.73 -21.19
C LEU A 480 -26.90 -11.12 -19.87
N LEU A 481 -26.00 -10.53 -19.09
CA LEU A 481 -26.30 -9.99 -17.78
C LEU A 481 -26.71 -8.51 -17.83
N LYS A 482 -27.80 -8.20 -17.13
CA LYS A 482 -28.33 -6.83 -17.00
C LYS A 482 -27.31 -5.86 -16.39
N LYS A 483 -26.46 -6.34 -15.46
CA LYS A 483 -25.42 -5.54 -14.79
C LYS A 483 -24.32 -5.06 -15.73
N VAL A 484 -24.10 -5.75 -16.85
CA VAL A 484 -23.11 -5.35 -17.85
C VAL A 484 -23.73 -4.38 -18.86
N LEU A 485 -25.04 -4.54 -19.12
CA LEU A 485 -25.80 -3.67 -20.03
C LEU A 485 -25.77 -2.18 -19.64
N SER A 486 -25.61 -1.86 -18.36
CA SER A 486 -25.51 -0.48 -17.86
C SER A 486 -24.18 0.20 -18.19
N HIS A 487 -23.19 -0.55 -18.69
CA HIS A 487 -21.88 -0.06 -19.08
C HIS A 487 -21.67 -0.31 -20.57
N GLU A 488 -21.60 0.75 -21.37
CA GLU A 488 -21.51 0.64 -22.83
C GLU A 488 -20.21 -0.04 -23.28
N ASP A 489 -19.07 0.38 -22.71
CA ASP A 489 -17.76 -0.22 -23.02
C ASP A 489 -17.70 -1.71 -22.67
N LEU A 490 -18.16 -2.08 -21.46
CA LEU A 490 -18.18 -3.49 -21.04
C LEU A 490 -19.20 -4.32 -21.84
N SER A 491 -20.26 -3.70 -22.34
CA SER A 491 -21.24 -4.38 -23.20
C SER A 491 -20.63 -4.72 -24.57
N GLN A 492 -19.81 -3.82 -25.12
CA GLN A 492 -19.08 -4.09 -26.35
C GLN A 492 -18.04 -5.19 -26.14
N ASP A 493 -17.27 -5.11 -25.05
CA ASP A 493 -16.29 -6.14 -24.68
C ASP A 493 -16.95 -7.51 -24.49
N ALA A 494 -18.09 -7.58 -23.80
CA ALA A 494 -18.83 -8.83 -23.60
C ALA A 494 -19.30 -9.46 -24.92
N CYS A 495 -19.69 -8.65 -25.91
CA CYS A 495 -20.05 -9.14 -27.24
C CYS A 495 -18.84 -9.66 -28.01
N MET A 496 -17.69 -8.97 -27.91
CA MET A 496 -16.43 -9.40 -28.53
C MET A 496 -15.93 -10.72 -27.91
N VAL A 497 -15.97 -10.84 -26.59
CA VAL A 497 -15.64 -12.08 -25.87
C VAL A 497 -16.51 -13.25 -26.35
N PHE A 498 -17.80 -13.03 -26.59
CA PHE A 498 -18.67 -14.09 -27.11
C PHE A 498 -18.26 -14.54 -28.51
N ILE A 499 -17.82 -13.62 -29.38
CA ILE A 499 -17.28 -13.93 -30.71
C ILE A 499 -16.00 -14.78 -30.57
N ASP A 500 -15.11 -14.41 -29.66
CA ASP A 500 -13.88 -15.17 -29.41
C ASP A 500 -14.18 -16.57 -28.81
N ILE A 501 -15.21 -16.71 -27.96
CA ILE A 501 -15.71 -18.02 -27.50
C ILE A 501 -16.22 -18.86 -28.68
N LEU A 502 -17.01 -18.28 -29.60
CA LEU A 502 -17.47 -18.99 -30.81
C LEU A 502 -16.30 -19.44 -31.69
N TYR A 503 -15.27 -18.60 -31.82
CA TYR A 503 -14.06 -18.92 -32.56
C TYR A 503 -13.30 -20.09 -31.92
N TRP A 504 -13.13 -20.07 -30.59
CA TRP A 504 -12.52 -21.18 -29.84
C TRP A 504 -13.28 -22.50 -30.05
N LEU A 505 -14.61 -22.46 -29.96
CA LEU A 505 -15.46 -23.65 -30.06
C LEU A 505 -15.42 -24.32 -31.44
N THR A 506 -15.29 -23.53 -32.51
CA THR A 506 -15.39 -24.05 -33.89
C THR A 506 -14.03 -24.29 -34.53
N HIS A 507 -12.95 -23.67 -34.03
CA HIS A 507 -11.63 -23.66 -34.67
C HIS A 507 -11.66 -23.17 -36.15
N THR A 508 -12.78 -22.63 -36.66
CA THR A 508 -12.98 -22.29 -38.09
C THR A 508 -13.97 -21.15 -38.38
N TYR A 509 -14.58 -20.46 -37.41
CA TYR A 509 -15.47 -19.35 -37.76
C TYR A 509 -14.66 -18.12 -38.23
N MET A 510 -14.39 -18.00 -39.53
CA MET A 510 -15.26 -17.29 -40.47
C MET A 510 -14.75 -17.44 -41.91
N GLY A 511 -15.62 -17.95 -42.78
CA GLY A 511 -15.54 -17.74 -44.22
C GLY A 511 -15.92 -16.32 -44.65
N ASP A 512 -16.45 -15.48 -43.74
CA ASP A 512 -17.01 -14.17 -44.09
C ASP A 512 -16.58 -12.99 -43.16
N TYR A 513 -15.56 -13.14 -42.31
CA TYR A 513 -14.92 -12.04 -41.57
C TYR A 513 -13.46 -11.99 -42.00
N PRO A 514 -12.96 -10.83 -42.44
CA PRO A 514 -11.59 -10.72 -42.90
C PRO A 514 -10.63 -10.65 -41.71
N SER A 515 -10.29 -11.79 -41.10
CA SER A 515 -9.08 -11.91 -40.27
C SER A 515 -7.98 -12.55 -41.09
N LYS A 516 -7.12 -11.73 -41.70
CA LYS A 516 -5.99 -12.14 -42.56
C LYS A 516 -4.85 -12.87 -41.82
N ARG A 517 -5.03 -13.32 -40.57
CA ARG A 517 -3.98 -13.91 -39.74
C ARG A 517 -4.54 -15.03 -38.86
N THR A 518 -3.94 -16.22 -38.93
CA THR A 518 -4.15 -17.31 -37.96
C THR A 518 -3.70 -16.80 -36.60
N ARG A 519 -4.64 -16.64 -35.65
CA ARG A 519 -4.33 -16.19 -34.28
C ARG A 519 -3.69 -17.32 -33.50
N SER A 520 -2.72 -17.02 -32.62
CA SER A 520 -2.19 -18.04 -31.72
C SER A 520 -3.25 -18.44 -30.69
N VAL A 521 -3.22 -19.70 -30.24
CA VAL A 521 -4.19 -20.22 -29.26
C VAL A 521 -4.17 -19.40 -27.95
N ASN A 522 -2.99 -18.91 -27.56
CA ASN A 522 -2.82 -18.04 -26.40
C ASN A 522 -3.46 -16.66 -26.60
N GLU A 523 -3.33 -16.05 -27.78
CA GLU A 523 -3.97 -14.76 -28.08
C GLU A 523 -5.49 -14.82 -27.93
N LEU A 524 -6.09 -15.94 -28.33
CA LEU A 524 -7.54 -16.11 -28.24
C LEU A 524 -8.01 -16.23 -26.79
N THR A 525 -7.31 -17.00 -25.97
CA THR A 525 -7.63 -17.13 -24.54
C THR A 525 -7.35 -15.83 -23.77
N ASP A 526 -6.34 -15.05 -24.19
CA ASP A 526 -6.11 -13.70 -23.67
C ASP A 526 -7.35 -12.81 -23.89
N GLN A 527 -7.87 -12.73 -25.13
CA GLN A 527 -9.05 -11.91 -25.43
C GLN A 527 -10.29 -12.36 -24.65
N ILE A 528 -10.47 -13.67 -24.48
CA ILE A 528 -11.61 -14.21 -23.72
C ILE A 528 -11.53 -13.77 -22.26
N PHE A 529 -10.38 -13.91 -21.59
CA PHE A 529 -10.31 -13.78 -20.13
C PHE A 529 -9.78 -12.44 -19.61
N GLU A 530 -9.02 -11.66 -20.39
CA GLU A 530 -8.35 -10.43 -19.92
C GLU A 530 -9.35 -9.39 -19.38
N GLY A 531 -10.49 -9.21 -20.05
CA GLY A 531 -11.55 -8.30 -19.62
C GLY A 531 -12.12 -8.65 -18.24
N ALA A 532 -12.43 -9.93 -17.99
CA ALA A 532 -12.99 -10.37 -16.70
C ALA A 532 -11.99 -10.38 -15.55
N LEU A 533 -10.70 -10.47 -15.84
CA LEU A 533 -9.65 -10.35 -14.81
C LEU A 533 -9.47 -8.89 -14.35
N LYS A 534 -9.77 -7.92 -15.22
CA LYS A 534 -9.68 -6.47 -14.91
C LYS A 534 -11.00 -5.89 -14.38
N ALA A 535 -12.14 -6.32 -14.91
CA ALA A 535 -13.45 -5.78 -14.59
C ALA A 535 -14.36 -6.82 -13.91
N GLU A 536 -14.77 -6.55 -12.66
CA GLU A 536 -15.66 -7.43 -11.89
C GLU A 536 -16.98 -7.78 -12.62
N PRO A 537 -17.68 -6.84 -13.29
CA PRO A 537 -18.95 -7.15 -13.93
C PRO A 537 -18.86 -8.23 -15.01
N LEU A 538 -17.71 -8.36 -15.68
CA LEU A 538 -17.48 -9.33 -16.75
C LEU A 538 -17.21 -10.76 -16.24
N LYS A 539 -16.90 -10.95 -14.95
CA LYS A 539 -16.63 -12.28 -14.37
C LYS A 539 -17.80 -13.24 -14.53
N ASP A 540 -18.97 -12.81 -14.07
CA ASP A 540 -20.19 -13.61 -14.19
C ASP A 540 -20.64 -13.73 -15.65
N GLU A 541 -20.40 -12.71 -16.46
CA GLU A 541 -20.77 -12.69 -17.87
C GLU A 541 -20.05 -13.81 -18.63
N ILE A 542 -18.73 -13.97 -18.43
CA ILE A 542 -17.97 -15.06 -19.05
C ILE A 542 -18.48 -16.43 -18.60
N PHE A 543 -18.73 -16.62 -17.30
CA PHE A 543 -19.31 -17.89 -16.83
C PHE A 543 -20.65 -18.17 -17.51
N CYS A 544 -21.54 -17.19 -17.57
CA CYS A 544 -22.84 -17.33 -18.23
C CYS A 544 -22.70 -17.64 -19.73
N GLN A 545 -21.79 -16.98 -20.44
CA GLN A 545 -21.55 -17.22 -21.86
C GLN A 545 -20.99 -18.62 -22.12
N ILE A 546 -20.02 -19.09 -21.33
CA ILE A 546 -19.47 -20.45 -21.43
C ILE A 546 -20.56 -21.49 -21.12
N LEU A 547 -21.30 -21.32 -20.02
CA LEU A 547 -22.37 -22.25 -19.62
C LEU A 547 -23.52 -22.29 -20.63
N LYS A 548 -23.88 -21.15 -21.22
CA LYS A 548 -24.85 -21.06 -22.32
C LYS A 548 -24.40 -21.91 -23.50
N GLN A 549 -23.13 -21.81 -23.90
CA GLN A 549 -22.59 -22.58 -25.02
C GLN A 549 -22.43 -24.08 -24.71
N LEU A 550 -22.46 -24.48 -23.44
CA LEU A 550 -22.50 -25.88 -22.99
C LEU A 550 -23.92 -26.41 -22.73
N THR A 551 -24.95 -25.56 -22.82
CA THR A 551 -26.34 -25.96 -22.61
C THR A 551 -26.97 -26.34 -23.95
N ASP A 552 -27.44 -27.57 -24.08
CA ASP A 552 -28.05 -28.13 -25.30
C ASP A 552 -27.13 -28.09 -26.54
N ASN A 553 -25.81 -28.23 -26.35
CA ASN A 553 -24.82 -28.26 -27.44
C ASN A 553 -24.29 -29.67 -27.68
N HIS A 554 -24.61 -30.25 -28.84
CA HIS A 554 -24.20 -31.62 -29.20
C HIS A 554 -22.99 -31.68 -30.15
N VAL A 555 -22.43 -30.55 -30.59
CA VAL A 555 -21.45 -30.52 -31.69
C VAL A 555 -20.06 -30.10 -31.21
N ASN A 556 -19.96 -29.06 -30.39
CA ASN A 556 -18.66 -28.49 -29.95
C ASN A 556 -18.52 -28.48 -28.42
N GLU A 557 -19.13 -29.45 -27.74
CA GLU A 557 -19.20 -29.48 -26.28
C GLU A 557 -17.81 -29.57 -25.63
N GLU A 558 -16.92 -30.39 -26.17
CA GLU A 558 -15.58 -30.59 -25.62
C GLU A 558 -14.77 -29.30 -25.50
N LYS A 559 -14.79 -28.45 -26.53
CA LYS A 559 -14.07 -27.16 -26.54
C LYS A 559 -14.63 -26.19 -25.52
N GLY A 560 -15.94 -26.25 -25.24
CA GLY A 560 -16.57 -25.45 -24.18
C GLY A 560 -16.11 -25.89 -22.79
N TRP A 561 -15.90 -27.19 -22.60
CA TRP A 561 -15.37 -27.73 -21.35
C TRP A 561 -13.90 -27.35 -21.12
N GLU A 562 -13.08 -27.28 -22.17
CA GLU A 562 -11.72 -26.74 -22.09
C GLU A 562 -11.73 -25.28 -21.57
N LEU A 563 -12.63 -24.43 -22.09
CA LEU A 563 -12.78 -23.05 -21.59
C LEU A 563 -13.29 -22.98 -20.16
N LEU A 564 -14.25 -23.82 -19.78
CA LEU A 564 -14.76 -23.85 -18.41
C LEU A 564 -13.67 -24.30 -17.43
N TRP A 565 -12.81 -25.24 -17.84
CA TRP A 565 -11.67 -25.70 -17.06
C TRP A 565 -10.61 -24.60 -16.85
N LEU A 566 -10.32 -23.82 -17.89
CA LEU A 566 -9.46 -22.64 -17.78
C LEU A 566 -10.11 -21.59 -16.86
N CYS A 567 -11.37 -21.23 -17.11
CA CYS A 567 -12.12 -20.22 -16.35
C CYS A 567 -12.16 -20.52 -14.84
N THR A 568 -12.48 -21.77 -14.46
CA THR A 568 -12.54 -22.20 -13.04
C THR A 568 -11.19 -22.21 -12.33
N GLY A 569 -10.08 -22.17 -13.07
CA GLY A 569 -8.74 -21.99 -12.50
C GLY A 569 -8.26 -20.55 -12.41
N LEU A 570 -8.96 -19.61 -13.06
CA LEU A 570 -8.62 -18.19 -13.07
C LEU A 570 -9.38 -17.41 -12.01
N LEU A 571 -10.70 -17.54 -11.97
CA LEU A 571 -11.55 -16.68 -11.16
C LEU A 571 -12.80 -17.43 -10.67
N PRO A 572 -13.27 -17.17 -9.44
CA PRO A 572 -14.56 -17.65 -8.98
C PRO A 572 -15.70 -16.77 -9.52
N PRO A 573 -16.89 -17.34 -9.80
CA PRO A 573 -18.10 -16.57 -10.06
C PRO A 573 -18.54 -15.83 -8.79
N SER A 574 -19.44 -14.86 -8.93
CA SER A 574 -20.03 -14.17 -7.78
C SER A 574 -20.81 -15.12 -6.87
N ASN A 575 -21.02 -14.72 -5.62
CA ASN A 575 -21.81 -15.48 -4.64
C ASN A 575 -23.24 -15.77 -5.15
N MET A 576 -23.77 -14.93 -6.05
CA MET A 576 -25.09 -15.14 -6.64
C MET A 576 -25.08 -16.22 -7.73
N LEU A 577 -24.04 -16.26 -8.57
CA LEU A 577 -23.93 -17.22 -9.67
C LEU A 577 -23.35 -18.57 -9.23
N LEU A 578 -22.54 -18.59 -8.17
CA LEU A 578 -21.85 -19.77 -7.65
C LEU A 578 -22.75 -21.01 -7.47
N PRO A 579 -23.94 -20.94 -6.84
CA PRO A 579 -24.81 -22.12 -6.70
C PRO A 579 -25.28 -22.70 -8.04
N HIS A 580 -25.44 -21.85 -9.06
CA HIS A 580 -25.85 -22.28 -10.39
C HIS A 580 -24.73 -23.00 -11.13
N VAL A 581 -23.51 -22.46 -11.07
CA VAL A 581 -22.30 -23.09 -11.63
C VAL A 581 -22.05 -24.44 -10.97
N GLN A 582 -22.17 -24.52 -9.64
CA GLN A 582 -22.01 -25.77 -8.89
C GLN A 582 -23.05 -26.82 -9.29
N ARG A 583 -24.33 -26.45 -9.39
CA ARG A 583 -25.39 -27.37 -9.84
C ARG A 583 -25.17 -27.83 -11.28
N PHE A 584 -24.73 -26.93 -12.17
CA PHE A 584 -24.44 -27.26 -13.57
C PHE A 584 -23.34 -28.33 -13.68
N LEU A 585 -22.25 -28.18 -12.91
CA LEU A 585 -21.16 -29.15 -12.84
C LEU A 585 -21.63 -30.47 -12.21
N GLN A 586 -22.44 -30.40 -11.15
CA GLN A 586 -22.97 -31.58 -10.46
C GLN A 586 -23.93 -32.41 -11.33
N SER A 587 -24.72 -31.78 -12.20
CA SER A 587 -25.61 -32.50 -13.11
C SER A 587 -24.87 -33.16 -14.28
N ARG A 588 -23.62 -32.75 -14.54
CA ARG A 588 -22.77 -33.26 -15.62
C ARG A 588 -21.52 -33.99 -15.12
N LYS A 589 -21.60 -34.62 -13.93
CA LYS A 589 -20.50 -35.40 -13.32
C LYS A 589 -19.93 -36.51 -14.21
N HIS A 590 -20.69 -36.97 -15.20
CA HIS A 590 -20.24 -37.97 -16.16
C HIS A 590 -19.19 -37.42 -17.15
N HIS A 591 -19.11 -36.11 -17.34
CA HIS A 591 -18.09 -35.50 -18.19
C HIS A 591 -16.72 -35.51 -17.48
N PRO A 592 -15.63 -35.93 -18.13
CA PRO A 592 -14.32 -36.10 -17.49
C PRO A 592 -13.78 -34.86 -16.76
N LEU A 593 -14.04 -33.67 -17.30
CA LEU A 593 -13.57 -32.40 -16.72
C LEU A 593 -14.46 -31.84 -15.61
N ALA A 594 -15.68 -32.35 -15.41
CA ALA A 594 -16.66 -31.72 -14.50
C ALA A 594 -16.20 -31.73 -13.04
N GLN A 595 -15.62 -32.85 -12.58
CA GLN A 595 -15.12 -32.98 -11.22
C GLN A 595 -13.87 -32.12 -10.99
N ASP A 596 -13.01 -31.99 -12.00
CA ASP A 596 -11.82 -31.16 -11.92
C ASP A 596 -12.18 -29.67 -11.90
N CYS A 597 -13.11 -29.23 -12.76
CA CYS A 597 -13.69 -27.89 -12.73
C CYS A 597 -14.30 -27.54 -11.36
N MET A 598 -14.99 -28.49 -10.71
CA MET A 598 -15.51 -28.29 -9.36
C MET A 598 -14.39 -28.09 -8.33
N THR A 599 -13.34 -28.89 -8.41
CA THR A 599 -12.19 -28.82 -7.50
C THR A 599 -11.43 -27.51 -7.69
N ARG A 600 -11.20 -27.10 -8.93
CA ARG A 600 -10.55 -25.84 -9.31
C ARG A 600 -11.36 -24.63 -8.85
N LEU A 601 -12.68 -24.66 -9.02
CA LEU A 601 -13.59 -23.64 -8.50
C LEU A 601 -13.46 -23.48 -6.97
N GLN A 602 -13.39 -24.58 -6.22
CA GLN A 602 -13.15 -24.51 -4.77
C GLN A 602 -11.77 -23.93 -4.41
N LYS A 603 -10.74 -24.26 -5.19
CA LYS A 603 -9.40 -23.69 -5.01
C LYS A 603 -9.37 -22.18 -5.33
N ALA A 604 -10.03 -21.75 -6.40
CA ALA A 604 -10.15 -20.33 -6.77
C ALA A 604 -10.88 -19.52 -5.68
N LEU A 605 -11.94 -20.08 -5.07
CA LEU A 605 -12.63 -19.45 -3.92
C LEU A 605 -11.71 -19.29 -2.69
N ARG A 606 -10.81 -20.24 -2.45
CA ARG A 606 -9.87 -20.20 -1.31
C ARG A 606 -8.66 -19.29 -1.57
N ASN A 607 -8.10 -19.36 -2.77
CA ASN A 607 -6.82 -18.74 -3.10
C ASN A 607 -6.96 -17.32 -3.69
N GLY A 608 -8.16 -16.95 -4.14
CA GLY A 608 -8.47 -15.69 -4.80
C GLY A 608 -8.42 -15.80 -6.33
N SER A 609 -8.73 -14.69 -7.00
CA SER A 609 -8.65 -14.57 -8.47
C SER A 609 -7.20 -14.39 -8.93
N ARG A 610 -6.85 -15.00 -10.06
CA ARG A 610 -5.66 -14.70 -10.86
C ARG A 610 -5.70 -13.25 -11.35
N LYS A 611 -4.54 -12.71 -11.72
CA LYS A 611 -4.36 -11.37 -12.28
C LYS A 611 -4.17 -11.36 -13.79
N TYR A 612 -3.61 -12.44 -14.36
CA TYR A 612 -3.33 -12.55 -15.79
C TYR A 612 -4.08 -13.74 -16.42
N PRO A 613 -4.33 -13.69 -17.75
CA PRO A 613 -4.92 -14.81 -18.48
C PRO A 613 -4.11 -16.11 -18.35
N PRO A 614 -4.68 -17.25 -18.76
CA PRO A 614 -3.97 -18.54 -18.72
C PRO A 614 -2.62 -18.48 -19.41
N HIS A 615 -1.62 -19.10 -18.79
CA HIS A 615 -0.33 -19.27 -19.44
C HIS A 615 -0.43 -20.32 -20.56
N LEU A 616 0.41 -20.21 -21.60
CA LEU A 616 0.42 -21.14 -22.74
C LEU A 616 0.44 -22.62 -22.32
N VAL A 617 1.24 -22.96 -21.30
CA VAL A 617 1.33 -24.32 -20.75
C VAL A 617 -0.01 -24.82 -20.19
N GLU A 618 -0.81 -23.93 -19.58
CA GLU A 618 -2.16 -24.28 -19.08
C GLU A 618 -3.11 -24.58 -20.25
N VAL A 619 -2.98 -23.82 -21.34
CA VAL A 619 -3.79 -23.95 -22.55
C VAL A 619 -3.42 -25.22 -23.33
N GLU A 620 -2.13 -25.48 -23.53
CA GLU A 620 -1.64 -26.67 -24.21
C GLU A 620 -2.02 -27.95 -23.46
N ALA A 621 -1.91 -27.97 -22.13
CA ALA A 621 -2.27 -29.12 -21.31
C ALA A 621 -3.73 -29.55 -21.55
N ILE A 622 -4.68 -28.61 -21.42
CA ILE A 622 -6.09 -28.95 -21.56
C ILE A 622 -6.47 -29.30 -23.02
N GLN A 623 -5.79 -28.71 -24.00
CA GLN A 623 -5.95 -29.09 -25.41
C GLN A 623 -5.45 -30.52 -25.71
N HIS A 624 -4.39 -30.95 -25.03
CA HIS A 624 -3.90 -32.33 -25.05
C HIS A 624 -4.68 -33.27 -24.11
N LYS A 625 -5.82 -32.80 -23.56
CA LYS A 625 -6.71 -33.54 -22.66
C LYS A 625 -6.02 -33.99 -21.36
N THR A 626 -5.00 -33.25 -20.91
CA THR A 626 -4.33 -33.47 -19.63
C THR A 626 -4.69 -32.34 -18.66
N THR A 627 -5.11 -32.71 -17.44
CA THR A 627 -5.40 -31.74 -16.38
C THR A 627 -4.22 -31.51 -15.43
N GLN A 628 -3.21 -32.40 -15.49
CA GLN A 628 -1.99 -32.30 -14.71
C GLN A 628 -0.90 -31.60 -15.51
N ILE A 629 -0.27 -30.60 -14.91
CA ILE A 629 0.81 -29.83 -15.53
C ILE A 629 2.07 -30.06 -14.72
N PHE A 630 3.15 -30.48 -15.38
CA PHE A 630 4.45 -30.62 -14.75
C PHE A 630 5.38 -29.50 -15.22
N HIS A 631 5.97 -28.78 -14.28
CA HIS A 631 6.96 -27.74 -14.55
C HIS A 631 8.34 -28.17 -14.07
N LYS A 632 9.33 -28.02 -14.95
CA LYS A 632 10.74 -28.32 -14.66
C LYS A 632 11.35 -27.25 -13.75
N VAL A 633 12.06 -27.67 -12.71
CA VAL A 633 12.75 -26.83 -11.73
C VAL A 633 14.21 -27.24 -11.66
N TYR A 634 15.11 -26.26 -11.76
CA TYR A 634 16.56 -26.44 -11.73
C TYR A 634 17.13 -26.13 -10.34
N PHE A 635 18.19 -26.83 -9.96
CA PHE A 635 18.86 -26.69 -8.68
C PHE A 635 20.32 -26.23 -8.84
N PRO A 636 20.94 -25.65 -7.80
CA PRO A 636 22.33 -25.15 -7.88
C PRO A 636 23.40 -26.21 -8.14
N ASP A 637 23.11 -27.49 -7.93
CA ASP A 637 24.03 -28.61 -8.18
C ASP A 637 24.01 -29.12 -9.63
N ASP A 638 23.46 -28.30 -10.54
CA ASP A 638 23.24 -28.58 -11.96
C ASP A 638 22.27 -29.74 -12.25
N THR A 639 21.44 -30.12 -11.27
CA THR A 639 20.34 -31.08 -11.46
C THR A 639 19.00 -30.38 -11.70
N ASP A 640 18.00 -31.17 -12.13
CA ASP A 640 16.64 -30.70 -12.33
C ASP A 640 15.59 -31.77 -12.04
N GLU A 641 14.40 -31.35 -11.62
CA GLU A 641 13.24 -32.24 -11.42
C GLU A 641 11.94 -31.60 -11.95
N ALA A 642 10.98 -32.44 -12.33
CA ALA A 642 9.65 -32.00 -12.75
C ALA A 642 8.66 -32.06 -11.58
N PHE A 643 7.94 -30.97 -11.35
CA PHE A 643 6.97 -30.82 -10.27
C PHE A 643 5.59 -30.53 -10.80
N GLU A 644 4.57 -31.14 -10.20
CA GLU A 644 3.18 -30.84 -10.54
C GLU A 644 2.82 -29.42 -10.07
N VAL A 645 2.24 -28.64 -10.98
CA VAL A 645 1.76 -27.28 -10.75
C VAL A 645 0.33 -27.14 -11.25
N GLU A 646 -0.43 -26.28 -10.61
CA GLU A 646 -1.81 -25.98 -10.95
C GLU A 646 -1.97 -24.49 -11.24
N SER A 647 -3.08 -24.12 -11.89
CA SER A 647 -3.45 -22.72 -12.12
C SER A 647 -3.51 -21.89 -10.84
N SER A 648 -3.80 -22.53 -9.70
CA SER A 648 -3.92 -21.89 -8.39
C SER A 648 -2.66 -22.01 -7.51
N THR A 649 -1.59 -22.62 -8.01
CA THR A 649 -0.33 -22.80 -7.27
C THR A 649 0.33 -21.45 -7.02
N LYS A 650 0.51 -21.10 -5.74
CA LYS A 650 1.31 -19.94 -5.33
C LYS A 650 2.77 -20.35 -5.17
N ALA A 651 3.68 -19.39 -5.31
CA ALA A 651 5.11 -19.63 -5.20
C ALA A 651 5.49 -20.29 -3.85
N LYS A 652 4.88 -19.86 -2.74
CA LYS A 652 5.08 -20.50 -1.43
C LYS A 652 4.71 -21.98 -1.42
N ASP A 653 3.59 -22.36 -2.03
CA ASP A 653 3.07 -23.73 -2.01
C ASP A 653 3.96 -24.61 -2.89
N PHE A 654 4.46 -24.04 -3.99
CA PHE A 654 5.44 -24.68 -4.86
C PHE A 654 6.79 -24.89 -4.12
N CYS A 655 7.30 -23.89 -3.41
CA CYS A 655 8.49 -24.03 -2.57
C CYS A 655 8.32 -25.13 -1.51
N LEU A 656 7.14 -25.25 -0.90
CA LEU A 656 6.83 -26.31 0.07
C LEU A 656 6.88 -27.70 -0.56
N ALA A 657 6.28 -27.87 -1.75
CA ALA A 657 6.28 -29.13 -2.48
C ALA A 657 7.72 -29.57 -2.86
N ILE A 658 8.53 -28.64 -3.36
CA ILE A 658 9.94 -28.89 -3.69
C ILE A 658 10.72 -29.27 -2.42
N SER A 659 10.57 -28.51 -1.35
CA SER A 659 11.27 -28.77 -0.08
C SER A 659 10.93 -30.14 0.50
N ALA A 660 9.65 -30.54 0.42
CA ALA A 660 9.20 -31.85 0.87
C ALA A 660 9.79 -32.98 0.01
N ARG A 661 9.81 -32.81 -1.32
CA ARG A 661 10.39 -33.80 -2.25
C ARG A 661 11.89 -34.00 -2.04
N LEU A 662 12.62 -32.92 -1.79
CA LEU A 662 14.06 -32.94 -1.54
C LEU A 662 14.43 -33.27 -0.08
N LEU A 663 13.44 -33.60 0.76
CA LEU A 663 13.62 -33.95 2.17
C LEU A 663 14.33 -32.86 2.99
N LEU A 664 14.10 -31.59 2.66
CA LEU A 664 14.64 -30.46 3.41
C LEU A 664 13.97 -30.38 4.78
N LYS A 665 14.75 -30.11 5.82
CA LYS A 665 14.24 -29.94 7.19
C LYS A 665 13.43 -28.66 7.35
N SER A 666 13.71 -27.64 6.54
CA SER A 666 12.95 -26.39 6.57
C SER A 666 12.91 -25.73 5.17
N PRO A 667 11.72 -25.31 4.71
CA PRO A 667 11.56 -24.51 3.49
C PRO A 667 11.97 -23.04 3.69
N GLU A 668 12.24 -22.61 4.93
CA GLU A 668 12.47 -21.21 5.28
C GLU A 668 13.68 -20.62 4.54
N GLY A 669 13.47 -19.45 3.93
CA GLY A 669 14.51 -18.71 3.20
C GLY A 669 14.82 -19.26 1.80
N PHE A 670 14.16 -20.33 1.35
CA PHE A 670 14.20 -20.77 -0.03
C PHE A 670 13.14 -20.06 -0.87
N SER A 671 13.44 -19.83 -2.15
CA SER A 671 12.56 -19.13 -3.08
C SER A 671 12.70 -19.72 -4.48
N LEU A 672 11.66 -19.52 -5.29
CA LEU A 672 11.75 -19.68 -6.73
C LEU A 672 12.40 -18.45 -7.36
N PHE A 673 13.10 -18.67 -8.46
CA PHE A 673 13.69 -17.65 -9.31
C PHE A 673 13.41 -17.98 -10.77
N VAL A 674 12.98 -17.00 -11.55
CA VAL A 674 12.83 -17.15 -13.00
C VAL A 674 14.02 -16.49 -13.68
N LYS A 675 14.78 -17.31 -14.41
CA LYS A 675 15.83 -16.85 -15.32
C LYS A 675 15.24 -16.71 -16.72
N ILE A 676 15.24 -15.49 -17.25
CA ILE A 676 14.74 -15.17 -18.59
C ILE A 676 15.70 -14.17 -19.23
N SER A 677 16.21 -14.50 -20.43
CA SER A 677 17.31 -13.77 -21.05
C SER A 677 18.51 -13.63 -20.09
N ASP A 678 18.92 -12.40 -19.79
CA ASP A 678 20.01 -12.01 -18.89
C ASP A 678 19.56 -11.71 -17.45
N LYS A 679 18.24 -11.78 -17.17
CA LYS A 679 17.68 -11.44 -15.86
C LYS A 679 17.35 -12.70 -15.06
N VAL A 680 17.55 -12.60 -13.75
CA VAL A 680 17.17 -13.63 -12.77
C VAL A 680 16.37 -12.92 -11.68
N ILE A 681 15.09 -13.23 -11.57
CA ILE A 681 14.15 -12.50 -10.70
C ILE A 681 13.53 -13.49 -9.72
N SER A 682 13.50 -13.15 -8.43
CA SER A 682 12.85 -13.98 -7.43
C SER A 682 11.32 -13.88 -7.56
N VAL A 683 10.62 -14.98 -7.31
CA VAL A 683 9.16 -15.02 -7.36
C VAL A 683 8.61 -14.66 -5.97
N PRO A 684 7.76 -13.64 -5.81
CA PRO A 684 7.14 -13.32 -4.54
C PRO A 684 6.31 -14.49 -4.00
N GLU A 685 6.45 -14.82 -2.71
CA GLU A 685 5.81 -15.99 -2.09
C GLU A 685 4.28 -16.00 -2.21
N GLY A 686 3.65 -14.81 -2.23
CA GLY A 686 2.20 -14.63 -2.31
C GLY A 686 1.61 -14.70 -3.72
N ASP A 687 2.43 -14.63 -4.76
CA ASP A 687 1.97 -14.58 -6.15
C ASP A 687 1.67 -15.98 -6.70
N PHE A 688 0.69 -16.05 -7.60
CA PHE A 688 0.46 -17.25 -8.41
C PHE A 688 1.63 -17.45 -9.38
N PHE A 689 2.14 -18.67 -9.45
CA PHE A 689 3.32 -18.99 -10.25
C PHE A 689 3.14 -18.59 -11.73
N PHE A 690 2.01 -18.96 -12.33
CA PHE A 690 1.73 -18.64 -13.74
C PHE A 690 1.47 -17.14 -13.97
N ASP A 691 0.91 -16.40 -13.01
CA ASP A 691 0.77 -14.94 -13.11
C ASP A 691 2.14 -14.26 -13.18
N PHE A 692 3.06 -14.68 -12.30
CA PHE A 692 4.40 -14.11 -12.26
C PHE A 692 5.17 -14.38 -13.56
N VAL A 693 5.16 -15.63 -14.03
CA VAL A 693 5.83 -16.02 -15.29
C VAL A 693 5.26 -15.24 -16.48
N ARG A 694 3.93 -15.10 -16.54
CA ARG A 694 3.23 -14.34 -17.59
C ARG A 694 3.62 -12.87 -17.56
N HIS A 695 3.47 -12.22 -16.41
CA HIS A 695 3.83 -10.81 -16.22
C HIS A 695 5.29 -10.54 -16.60
N LEU A 696 6.21 -11.36 -16.12
CA LEU A 696 7.63 -11.24 -16.42
C LEU A 696 7.91 -11.38 -17.92
N THR A 697 7.32 -12.37 -18.57
CA THR A 697 7.48 -12.57 -20.02
C THR A 697 6.99 -11.36 -20.80
N ASP A 698 5.84 -10.80 -20.44
CA ASP A 698 5.26 -9.63 -21.12
C ASP A 698 6.09 -8.36 -20.89
N TRP A 699 6.61 -8.18 -19.67
CA TRP A 699 7.52 -7.08 -19.36
C TRP A 699 8.82 -7.14 -20.19
N ILE A 700 9.42 -8.33 -20.33
CA ILE A 700 10.62 -8.52 -21.17
C ILE A 700 10.31 -8.25 -22.65
N LYS A 701 9.15 -8.71 -23.16
CA LYS A 701 8.73 -8.44 -24.54
C LYS A 701 8.58 -6.94 -24.80
N LYS A 702 7.93 -6.21 -23.89
CA LYS A 702 7.75 -4.75 -24.01
C LYS A 702 9.08 -4.00 -23.97
N ALA A 703 10.04 -4.45 -23.17
CA ALA A 703 11.36 -3.83 -23.07
C ALA A 703 12.28 -4.10 -24.28
N ARG A 704 11.96 -5.10 -25.12
CA ARG A 704 12.72 -5.44 -26.35
C ARG A 704 11.81 -5.40 -27.59
N PRO A 705 11.41 -4.21 -28.07
CA PRO A 705 10.66 -4.10 -29.32
C PRO A 705 11.52 -4.61 -30.50
N SER A 706 11.04 -5.65 -31.18
CA SER A 706 11.71 -6.25 -32.34
C SER A 706 11.74 -5.27 -33.51
N LYS A 707 12.90 -5.14 -34.17
CA LYS A 707 13.06 -4.28 -35.36
C LYS A 707 12.41 -4.84 -36.64
N ASP A 708 12.07 -6.13 -36.67
CA ASP A 708 11.65 -6.83 -37.90
C ASP A 708 10.31 -7.59 -37.79
N GLY A 709 9.47 -7.28 -36.79
CA GLY A 709 8.13 -7.89 -36.66
C GLY A 709 8.11 -9.38 -36.28
N ILE A 710 9.28 -10.03 -36.16
CA ILE A 710 9.44 -11.37 -35.62
C ILE A 710 9.51 -11.24 -34.09
N VAL A 711 8.49 -11.73 -33.38
CA VAL A 711 8.48 -11.78 -31.91
C VAL A 711 9.47 -12.88 -31.47
N PRO A 712 10.52 -12.57 -30.69
CA PRO A 712 11.46 -13.58 -30.21
C PRO A 712 10.73 -14.61 -29.34
N SER A 713 11.00 -15.90 -29.54
CA SER A 713 10.61 -16.92 -28.57
C SER A 713 11.43 -16.73 -27.30
N LEU A 714 10.77 -16.27 -26.23
CA LEU A 714 11.40 -16.15 -24.92
C LEU A 714 11.29 -17.49 -24.20
N THR A 715 12.44 -18.11 -23.94
CA THR A 715 12.53 -19.27 -23.05
C THR A 715 12.90 -18.79 -21.65
N TYR A 716 12.30 -19.41 -20.64
CA TYR A 716 12.62 -19.16 -19.24
C TYR A 716 12.96 -20.47 -18.53
N GLN A 717 13.75 -20.35 -17.46
CA GLN A 717 14.09 -21.45 -16.57
C GLN A 717 13.69 -21.08 -15.14
N VAL A 718 13.12 -22.03 -14.40
CA VAL A 718 12.74 -21.84 -13.01
C VAL A 718 13.77 -22.52 -12.13
N PHE A 719 14.39 -21.76 -11.23
CA PHE A 719 15.35 -22.24 -10.26
C PHE A 719 14.74 -22.22 -8.86
N PHE A 720 15.06 -23.21 -8.05
CA PHE A 720 14.78 -23.19 -6.61
C PHE A 720 16.10 -23.02 -5.87
N MET A 721 16.24 -21.97 -5.06
CA MET A 721 17.51 -21.61 -4.43
C MET A 721 17.31 -20.97 -3.05
N LYS A 722 18.36 -21.00 -2.22
CA LYS A 722 18.38 -20.25 -0.96
C LYS A 722 18.51 -18.75 -1.24
N LYS A 723 17.48 -17.99 -0.87
CA LYS A 723 17.42 -16.51 -0.96
C LYS A 723 17.90 -15.87 0.34
N LEU A 724 17.34 -16.29 1.48
CA LEU A 724 17.62 -15.70 2.80
C LEU A 724 18.37 -16.69 3.68
N TRP A 725 19.49 -16.25 4.27
CA TRP A 725 20.45 -17.11 4.97
C TRP A 725 20.42 -16.97 6.50
N THR A 726 19.33 -16.40 7.03
CA THR A 726 19.17 -15.96 8.43
C THR A 726 19.43 -17.08 9.45
N ASN A 727 18.82 -18.26 9.23
CA ASN A 727 18.86 -19.40 10.15
C ASN A 727 19.73 -20.57 9.63
N THR A 728 20.51 -20.35 8.57
CA THR A 728 21.34 -21.40 7.96
C THR A 728 22.52 -21.75 8.88
N VAL A 729 22.63 -23.04 9.23
CA VAL A 729 23.77 -23.57 9.99
C VAL A 729 24.23 -24.87 9.32
N PRO A 730 25.45 -24.92 8.76
CA PRO A 730 25.97 -26.13 8.14
C PRO A 730 25.98 -27.33 9.08
N GLY A 731 25.55 -28.48 8.57
CA GLY A 731 25.42 -29.76 9.27
C GLY A 731 24.06 -29.97 9.93
N LYS A 732 23.21 -28.94 10.00
CA LYS A 732 21.82 -29.14 10.48
C LYS A 732 20.97 -29.85 9.44
N ASP A 733 21.14 -29.55 8.16
CA ASP A 733 20.37 -30.13 7.05
C ASP A 733 21.32 -30.54 5.93
N SER A 734 21.62 -31.84 5.86
CA SER A 734 22.60 -32.41 4.93
C SER A 734 22.18 -32.29 3.47
N PHE A 735 20.88 -32.40 3.17
CA PHE A 735 20.36 -32.22 1.82
C PHE A 735 20.47 -30.76 1.39
N ALA A 736 20.09 -29.83 2.27
CA ALA A 736 20.26 -28.41 2.01
C ALA A 736 21.73 -28.03 1.76
N ASP A 737 22.66 -28.57 2.56
CA ASP A 737 24.09 -28.34 2.41
C ASP A 737 24.63 -28.88 1.08
N SER A 738 24.24 -30.10 0.72
CA SER A 738 24.80 -30.80 -0.44
C SER A 738 24.28 -30.25 -1.77
N ILE A 739 22.99 -29.90 -1.85
CA ILE A 739 22.31 -29.47 -3.08
C ILE A 739 22.38 -27.95 -3.26
N PHE A 740 22.27 -27.16 -2.17
CA PHE A 740 22.13 -25.71 -2.26
C PHE A 740 23.33 -24.96 -1.68
N HIS A 741 23.63 -25.14 -0.39
CA HIS A 741 24.54 -24.22 0.29
C HIS A 741 25.95 -24.25 -0.31
N TYR A 742 26.50 -25.44 -0.56
CA TYR A 742 27.83 -25.58 -1.16
C TYR A 742 27.89 -24.94 -2.54
N TYR A 743 26.96 -25.29 -3.43
CA TYR A 743 26.97 -24.82 -4.81
C TYR A 743 26.61 -23.34 -4.97
N GLN A 744 25.87 -22.75 -4.02
CA GLN A 744 25.63 -21.31 -4.02
C GLN A 744 26.79 -20.49 -3.45
N GLU A 745 27.52 -20.99 -2.44
CA GLU A 745 28.65 -20.27 -1.85
C GLU A 745 29.97 -20.46 -2.62
N LEU A 746 30.20 -21.62 -3.22
CA LEU A 746 31.40 -21.91 -4.01
C LEU A 746 31.71 -20.84 -5.07
N PRO A 747 30.79 -20.43 -5.97
CA PRO A 747 31.09 -19.40 -6.96
C PRO A 747 31.35 -18.02 -6.34
N LYS A 748 30.79 -17.72 -5.17
CA LYS A 748 31.05 -16.45 -4.46
C LYS A 748 32.47 -16.44 -3.87
N TYR A 749 32.90 -17.58 -3.33
CA TYR A 749 34.28 -17.81 -2.93
C TYR A 749 35.26 -17.70 -4.11
N LEU A 750 34.99 -18.38 -5.23
CA LEU A 750 35.87 -18.37 -6.40
C LEU A 750 35.97 -16.98 -7.08
N ARG A 751 34.93 -16.15 -6.97
CA ARG A 751 35.00 -14.73 -7.40
C ARG A 751 35.87 -13.84 -6.50
N GLY A 752 36.24 -14.32 -5.30
CA GLY A 752 37.06 -13.55 -4.37
C GLY A 752 36.28 -12.52 -3.55
N TYR A 753 34.98 -12.72 -3.30
CA TYR A 753 34.20 -11.75 -2.51
C TYR A 753 34.50 -11.76 -1.01
N HIS A 754 35.28 -12.73 -0.53
CA HIS A 754 35.56 -12.93 0.89
C HIS A 754 37.03 -12.65 1.19
N LYS A 755 37.29 -12.01 2.34
CA LYS A 755 38.63 -11.93 2.92
C LYS A 755 39.00 -13.30 3.51
N CYS A 756 40.05 -13.92 2.99
CA CYS A 756 40.53 -15.23 3.43
C CYS A 756 42.06 -15.23 3.55
N SER A 757 42.57 -16.01 4.49
CA SER A 757 44.00 -16.26 4.64
C SER A 757 44.49 -17.27 3.60
N ARG A 758 45.79 -17.24 3.30
CA ARG A 758 46.39 -18.18 2.35
C ARG A 758 46.24 -19.64 2.78
N ASP A 759 46.28 -19.90 4.08
CA ASP A 759 46.09 -21.23 4.65
C ASP A 759 44.68 -21.77 4.42
N GLU A 760 43.66 -20.94 4.66
CA GLU A 760 42.27 -21.27 4.36
C GLU A 760 42.08 -21.57 2.87
N VAL A 761 42.71 -20.81 1.98
CA VAL A 761 42.60 -21.03 0.53
C VAL A 761 43.20 -22.38 0.12
N PHE A 762 44.34 -22.78 0.69
CA PHE A 762 44.90 -24.11 0.45
C PHE A 762 43.97 -25.22 0.94
N GLN A 763 43.41 -25.04 2.14
CA GLN A 763 42.49 -25.97 2.75
C GLN A 763 41.20 -26.13 1.93
N LEU A 764 40.61 -25.01 1.49
CA LEU A 764 39.38 -24.97 0.68
C LEU A 764 39.64 -25.50 -0.72
N GLY A 765 40.76 -25.17 -1.36
CA GLY A 765 41.15 -25.71 -2.67
C GLY A 765 41.26 -27.24 -2.67
N ALA A 766 41.80 -27.81 -1.59
CA ALA A 766 41.85 -29.27 -1.40
C ALA A 766 40.44 -29.89 -1.22
N LEU A 767 39.56 -29.23 -0.46
CA LEU A 767 38.17 -29.67 -0.27
C LEU A 767 37.39 -29.61 -1.59
N ILE A 768 37.52 -28.53 -2.37
CA ILE A 768 36.84 -28.38 -3.66
C ILE A 768 37.32 -29.46 -4.63
N TYR A 769 38.63 -29.72 -4.67
CA TYR A 769 39.19 -30.80 -5.48
C TYR A 769 38.57 -32.16 -5.10
N ARG A 770 38.49 -32.46 -3.80
CA ARG A 770 37.85 -33.67 -3.27
C ARG A 770 36.37 -33.75 -3.61
N VAL A 771 35.63 -32.64 -3.64
CA VAL A 771 34.23 -32.66 -4.07
C VAL A 771 34.09 -33.04 -5.54
N LYS A 772 35.06 -32.64 -6.38
CA LYS A 772 35.03 -32.89 -7.82
C LYS A 772 35.56 -34.28 -8.22
N TYR A 773 36.62 -34.75 -7.57
CA TYR A 773 37.37 -35.96 -7.95
C TYR A 773 37.45 -37.02 -6.85
N GLU A 774 36.84 -36.79 -5.69
CA GLU A 774 36.89 -37.69 -4.52
C GLU A 774 38.33 -38.01 -4.10
N ASP A 775 38.70 -39.29 -4.00
CA ASP A 775 40.04 -39.76 -3.67
C ASP A 775 40.93 -39.99 -4.91
N ASP A 776 40.46 -39.64 -6.11
CA ASP A 776 41.23 -39.81 -7.34
C ASP A 776 42.40 -38.81 -7.42
N LYS A 777 43.62 -39.35 -7.38
CA LYS A 777 44.87 -38.60 -7.46
C LYS A 777 45.39 -38.46 -8.89
N SER A 778 44.78 -39.14 -9.86
CA SER A 778 45.19 -39.14 -11.27
C SER A 778 45.13 -37.73 -11.88
N HIS A 779 44.24 -36.87 -11.36
CA HIS A 779 44.05 -35.50 -11.80
C HIS A 779 44.96 -34.46 -11.11
N PHE A 780 45.90 -34.85 -10.24
CA PHE A 780 46.85 -33.90 -9.63
C PHE A 780 47.71 -33.14 -10.65
N PRO A 781 48.20 -33.76 -11.74
CA PRO A 781 48.95 -33.04 -12.78
C PRO A 781 48.12 -31.96 -13.49
N SER A 782 46.79 -32.06 -13.49
CA SER A 782 45.91 -31.06 -14.11
C SER A 782 45.52 -29.91 -13.19
N ILE A 783 45.86 -29.93 -11.89
CA ILE A 783 45.56 -28.83 -10.96
C ILE A 783 45.94 -27.45 -11.51
N PRO A 784 47.15 -27.24 -12.08
CA PRO A 784 47.52 -25.96 -12.70
C PRO A 784 46.54 -25.45 -13.77
N LYS A 785 45.87 -26.36 -14.50
CA LYS A 785 44.91 -26.03 -15.56
C LYS A 785 43.52 -25.68 -15.02
N ILE A 786 43.17 -26.16 -13.82
CA ILE A 786 41.85 -25.96 -13.20
C ILE A 786 41.89 -25.01 -11.99
N LEU A 787 42.96 -24.22 -11.82
CA LEU A 787 43.10 -23.32 -10.67
C LEU A 787 41.93 -22.35 -10.49
N ARG A 788 41.31 -21.90 -11.59
CA ARG A 788 40.13 -21.02 -11.55
C ARG A 788 38.89 -21.66 -10.92
N GLU A 789 38.87 -22.98 -10.80
CA GLU A 789 37.80 -23.74 -10.18
C GLU A 789 38.11 -24.08 -8.71
N LEU A 790 39.34 -23.86 -8.24
CA LEU A 790 39.81 -24.23 -6.89
C LEU A 790 40.19 -23.03 -6.02
N VAL A 791 40.66 -21.94 -6.64
CA VAL A 791 41.29 -20.79 -5.98
C VAL A 791 40.57 -19.50 -6.40
N PRO A 792 40.34 -18.55 -5.46
CA PRO A 792 39.75 -17.25 -5.78
C PRO A 792 40.52 -16.48 -6.85
N GLN A 793 39.80 -15.89 -7.80
CA GLN A 793 40.35 -15.30 -9.02
C GLN A 793 41.43 -14.24 -8.77
N ASP A 794 41.30 -13.46 -7.70
CA ASP A 794 42.23 -12.39 -7.32
C ASP A 794 43.51 -12.92 -6.66
N LEU A 795 43.51 -14.15 -6.14
CA LEU A 795 44.66 -14.76 -5.45
C LEU A 795 45.52 -15.65 -6.37
N ILE A 796 44.98 -16.10 -7.51
CA ILE A 796 45.68 -17.05 -8.41
C ILE A 796 47.10 -16.58 -8.77
N ARG A 797 47.28 -15.27 -9.00
CA ARG A 797 48.57 -14.69 -9.43
C ARG A 797 49.60 -14.53 -8.30
N GLN A 798 49.26 -14.81 -7.04
CA GLN A 798 50.18 -14.63 -5.91
C GLN A 798 51.23 -15.74 -5.78
N LEU A 799 51.00 -16.91 -6.39
CA LEU A 799 51.93 -18.05 -6.40
C LEU A 799 52.03 -18.63 -7.81
N SER A 800 53.11 -19.36 -8.08
CA SER A 800 53.21 -20.12 -9.33
C SER A 800 52.16 -21.24 -9.36
N PRO A 801 51.69 -21.67 -10.55
CA PRO A 801 50.74 -22.77 -10.66
C PRO A 801 51.19 -24.07 -9.98
N ASP A 802 52.50 -24.35 -10.01
CA ASP A 802 53.08 -25.52 -9.34
C ASP A 802 53.13 -25.37 -7.81
N ASP A 803 53.33 -24.17 -7.28
CA ASP A 803 53.25 -23.90 -5.84
C ASP A 803 51.82 -24.07 -5.29
N TRP A 804 50.83 -23.60 -6.05
CA TRP A 804 49.42 -23.88 -5.75
C TRP A 804 49.16 -25.38 -5.74
N LYS A 805 49.58 -26.10 -6.78
CA LYS A 805 49.45 -27.56 -6.86
C LYS A 805 50.09 -28.24 -5.65
N ARG A 806 51.34 -27.92 -5.32
CA ARG A 806 52.06 -28.50 -4.16
C ARG A 806 51.28 -28.31 -2.86
N SER A 807 50.79 -27.10 -2.62
CA SER A 807 50.06 -26.76 -1.39
C SER A 807 48.70 -27.45 -1.32
N VAL A 808 47.93 -27.44 -2.40
CA VAL A 808 46.62 -28.12 -2.48
C VAL A 808 46.76 -29.63 -2.27
N VAL A 809 47.74 -30.28 -2.91
CA VAL A 809 48.00 -31.72 -2.74
C VAL A 809 48.42 -32.05 -1.30
N ALA A 810 49.24 -31.20 -0.66
CA ALA A 810 49.61 -31.39 0.74
C ALA A 810 48.39 -31.35 1.67
N TYR A 811 47.50 -30.36 1.49
CA TYR A 811 46.26 -30.26 2.28
C TYR A 811 45.25 -31.38 1.95
N PHE A 812 45.18 -31.82 0.70
CA PHE A 812 44.33 -32.94 0.30
C PHE A 812 44.72 -34.24 1.02
N ASN A 813 46.02 -34.54 1.08
CA ASN A 813 46.51 -35.73 1.78
C ASN A 813 46.29 -35.63 3.31
N LYS A 814 46.38 -34.44 3.90
CA LYS A 814 46.04 -34.21 5.33
C LYS A 814 44.56 -34.47 5.65
N GLN A 815 43.69 -34.45 4.64
CA GLN A 815 42.24 -34.62 4.78
C GLN A 815 41.74 -35.95 4.20
N ALA A 816 42.62 -36.96 4.12
CA ALA A 816 42.29 -38.27 3.55
C ALA A 816 41.09 -38.94 4.26
N GLY A 817 40.34 -39.75 3.50
CA GLY A 817 39.23 -40.55 4.01
C GLY A 817 37.89 -39.80 4.17
N LYS A 818 37.80 -38.54 3.72
CA LYS A 818 36.53 -37.79 3.71
C LYS A 818 35.73 -38.08 2.45
N SER A 819 34.43 -38.31 2.60
CA SER A 819 33.51 -38.41 1.46
C SER A 819 33.31 -37.06 0.76
N ARG A 820 32.66 -37.08 -0.41
CA ARG A 820 32.26 -35.87 -1.14
C ARG A 820 31.37 -34.96 -0.29
N GLU A 821 30.40 -35.53 0.41
CA GLU A 821 29.44 -34.84 1.28
C GLU A 821 30.13 -34.26 2.51
N GLU A 822 31.04 -35.00 3.12
CA GLU A 822 31.84 -34.53 4.25
C GLU A 822 32.79 -33.39 3.85
N ALA A 823 33.32 -33.43 2.62
CA ALA A 823 34.12 -32.36 2.05
C ALA A 823 33.29 -31.09 1.82
N LYS A 824 32.07 -31.20 1.23
CA LYS A 824 31.12 -30.08 1.10
C LYS A 824 30.78 -29.47 2.47
N LEU A 825 30.47 -30.31 3.46
CA LEU A 825 30.14 -29.86 4.81
C LEU A 825 31.34 -29.17 5.49
N HIS A 826 32.55 -29.71 5.35
CA HIS A 826 33.75 -29.08 5.87
C HIS A 826 34.03 -27.73 5.22
N PHE A 827 33.87 -27.63 3.90
CA PHE A 827 33.98 -26.37 3.17
C PHE A 827 33.04 -25.33 3.79
N LEU A 828 31.75 -25.68 3.93
CA LEU A 828 30.74 -24.80 4.53
C LEU A 828 31.07 -24.41 5.98
N LYS A 829 31.55 -25.34 6.81
CA LYS A 829 31.92 -25.06 8.21
C LYS A 829 33.09 -24.08 8.35
N ILE A 830 34.02 -24.07 7.39
CA ILE A 830 35.12 -23.10 7.37
C ILE A 830 34.56 -21.72 7.04
N ILE A 831 33.85 -21.59 5.91
CA ILE A 831 33.40 -20.29 5.42
C ILE A 831 32.24 -19.69 6.25
N PHE A 832 31.48 -20.51 6.97
CA PHE A 832 30.40 -20.07 7.87
C PHE A 832 30.88 -19.12 8.99
N LYS A 833 32.17 -19.15 9.31
CA LYS A 833 32.78 -18.25 10.30
C LYS A 833 32.92 -16.82 9.77
N TRP A 834 32.85 -16.62 8.46
CA TRP A 834 33.03 -15.31 7.85
C TRP A 834 31.76 -14.46 7.97
N ALA A 835 31.92 -13.17 8.27
CA ALA A 835 30.82 -12.21 8.36
C ALA A 835 30.06 -12.02 7.03
N THR A 836 30.69 -12.41 5.92
CA THR A 836 30.15 -12.33 4.55
C THR A 836 29.54 -13.65 4.05
N PHE A 837 29.47 -14.70 4.87
CA PHE A 837 28.80 -15.96 4.51
C PHE A 837 27.31 -15.75 4.20
N GLY A 838 26.80 -16.41 3.16
CA GLY A 838 25.38 -16.34 2.81
C GLY A 838 24.93 -14.97 2.32
N SER A 839 25.85 -14.18 1.75
CA SER A 839 25.56 -12.85 1.23
C SER A 839 25.18 -12.88 -0.25
N ALA A 840 24.35 -11.92 -0.66
CA ALA A 840 24.28 -11.48 -2.03
C ALA A 840 25.26 -10.31 -2.23
N PHE A 841 26.08 -10.37 -3.28
CA PHE A 841 27.14 -9.40 -3.54
C PHE A 841 26.82 -8.55 -4.76
N PHE A 842 27.07 -7.24 -4.66
CA PHE A 842 26.82 -6.25 -5.70
C PHE A 842 28.02 -5.32 -5.82
N GLU A 843 28.67 -5.32 -6.97
CA GLU A 843 29.65 -4.29 -7.31
C GLU A 843 28.90 -3.04 -7.77
N VAL A 844 29.14 -1.92 -7.10
CA VAL A 844 28.43 -0.66 -7.33
C VAL A 844 29.41 0.51 -7.33
N LYS A 845 28.99 1.59 -7.97
CA LYS A 845 29.71 2.86 -7.92
C LYS A 845 28.98 3.83 -6.98
N GLN A 846 29.59 4.20 -5.85
CA GLN A 846 28.99 5.10 -4.87
C GLN A 846 29.38 6.56 -5.14
N THR A 847 28.47 7.49 -4.83
CA THR A 847 28.66 8.93 -5.12
C THR A 847 28.47 9.85 -3.92
N THR A 848 28.20 9.31 -2.72
CA THR A 848 27.77 10.09 -1.55
C THR A 848 28.82 10.20 -0.47
N GLU A 849 29.64 9.18 -0.25
CA GLU A 849 30.57 9.10 0.88
C GLU A 849 32.02 9.34 0.41
N PRO A 850 32.60 10.53 0.61
CA PRO A 850 33.92 10.87 0.10
C PRO A 850 35.05 10.09 0.79
N ASN A 851 34.79 9.54 1.99
CA ASN A 851 35.77 8.73 2.73
C ASN A 851 35.87 7.28 2.24
N PHE A 852 34.95 6.84 1.38
CA PHE A 852 34.95 5.49 0.83
C PHE A 852 35.44 5.48 -0.62
N PRO A 853 36.01 4.35 -1.10
CA PRO A 853 36.31 4.17 -2.51
C PRO A 853 35.07 4.41 -3.38
N GLU A 854 35.28 4.92 -4.60
CA GLU A 854 34.20 5.16 -5.57
C GLU A 854 33.54 3.84 -5.99
N ILE A 855 34.31 2.76 -6.11
CA ILE A 855 33.79 1.41 -6.36
C ILE A 855 33.71 0.66 -5.03
N LEU A 856 32.53 0.19 -4.68
CA LEU A 856 32.28 -0.62 -3.50
C LEU A 856 31.73 -1.99 -3.87
N LEU A 857 32.04 -2.98 -3.04
CA LEU A 857 31.36 -4.27 -3.02
C LEU A 857 30.34 -4.25 -1.88
N ILE A 858 29.05 -4.26 -2.21
CA ILE A 858 27.97 -4.35 -1.22
C ILE A 858 27.62 -5.82 -0.97
N ALA A 859 27.55 -6.22 0.30
CA ALA A 859 27.05 -7.51 0.73
C ALA A 859 25.74 -7.35 1.53
N ILE A 860 24.66 -8.00 1.08
CA ILE A 860 23.39 -8.05 1.80
C ILE A 860 23.21 -9.45 2.39
N ASN A 861 23.13 -9.55 3.71
CA ASN A 861 22.98 -10.82 4.43
C ASN A 861 22.22 -10.64 5.76
N LYS A 862 22.20 -11.68 6.61
CA LYS A 862 21.50 -11.67 7.91
C LYS A 862 21.92 -10.54 8.87
N HIS A 863 23.09 -9.94 8.68
CA HIS A 863 23.61 -8.84 9.50
C HIS A 863 23.13 -7.46 9.02
N GLY A 864 22.59 -7.35 7.80
CA GLY A 864 22.20 -6.09 7.17
C GLY A 864 22.91 -5.86 5.84
N VAL A 865 23.29 -4.60 5.59
CA VAL A 865 24.01 -4.15 4.39
C VAL A 865 25.44 -3.77 4.77
N SER A 866 26.42 -4.53 4.29
CA SER A 866 27.85 -4.27 4.51
C SER A 866 28.49 -3.63 3.28
N LEU A 867 29.31 -2.60 3.50
CA LEU A 867 30.13 -1.96 2.47
C LEU A 867 31.54 -2.50 2.57
N ILE A 868 32.07 -3.04 1.48
CA ILE A 868 33.35 -3.76 1.43
C ILE A 868 34.27 -3.09 0.41
N ASP A 869 35.54 -2.89 0.77
CA ASP A 869 36.58 -2.47 -0.17
C ASP A 869 36.88 -3.62 -1.16
N PRO A 870 36.70 -3.41 -2.48
CA PRO A 870 36.86 -4.48 -3.47
C PRO A 870 38.31 -4.96 -3.62
N LYS A 871 39.32 -4.19 -3.19
CA LYS A 871 40.74 -4.57 -3.24
C LYS A 871 41.13 -5.33 -1.98
N THR A 872 40.98 -4.72 -0.80
CA THR A 872 41.44 -5.32 0.47
C THR A 872 40.49 -6.36 1.03
N LYS A 873 39.23 -6.36 0.57
CA LYS A 873 38.12 -7.16 1.09
C LYS A 873 37.76 -6.84 2.55
N ASP A 874 38.18 -5.68 3.05
CA ASP A 874 37.81 -5.21 4.38
C ASP A 874 36.39 -4.65 4.40
N ILE A 875 35.66 -4.98 5.46
CA ILE A 875 34.33 -4.41 5.72
C ILE A 875 34.53 -3.00 6.27
N LEU A 876 34.19 -1.99 5.48
CA LEU A 876 34.29 -0.58 5.86
C LEU A 876 33.24 -0.21 6.91
N THR A 877 32.01 -0.70 6.71
CA THR A 877 30.90 -0.52 7.65
C THR A 877 29.83 -1.57 7.42
N THR A 878 28.99 -1.83 8.43
CA THR A 878 27.80 -2.68 8.32
C THR A 878 26.61 -1.96 8.93
N HIS A 879 25.56 -1.81 8.13
CA HIS A 879 24.30 -1.17 8.51
C HIS A 879 23.25 -2.26 8.79
N PRO A 880 22.89 -2.49 10.06
CA PRO A 880 21.83 -3.44 10.41
C PRO A 880 20.49 -3.00 9.84
N PHE A 881 19.61 -3.97 9.53
CA PHE A 881 18.26 -3.69 9.06
C PHE A 881 17.45 -2.77 9.97
N THR A 882 17.69 -2.80 11.28
CA THR A 882 17.04 -1.91 12.26
C THR A 882 17.46 -0.44 12.17
N LYS A 883 18.57 -0.13 11.50
CA LYS A 883 19.05 1.24 11.29
C LYS A 883 18.69 1.80 9.91
N ILE A 884 18.14 0.97 9.02
CA ILE A 884 17.74 1.36 7.67
C ILE A 884 16.30 1.88 7.75
N SER A 885 16.10 3.16 7.45
CA SER A 885 14.77 3.78 7.51
C SER A 885 14.01 3.66 6.20
N ASN A 886 14.71 3.81 5.07
CA ASN A 886 14.12 3.77 3.74
C ASN A 886 15.15 3.33 2.69
N TRP A 887 14.71 2.75 1.59
CA TRP A 887 15.51 2.45 0.42
C TRP A 887 14.65 2.58 -0.84
N SER A 888 15.27 2.90 -1.97
CA SER A 888 14.61 2.95 -3.27
C SER A 888 15.56 2.47 -4.36
N SER A 889 15.01 2.03 -5.49
CA SER A 889 15.81 1.58 -6.62
C SER A 889 15.22 2.03 -7.94
N GLY A 890 16.10 2.25 -8.92
CA GLY A 890 15.75 2.50 -10.31
C GLY A 890 16.51 1.57 -11.24
N ASN A 891 16.35 1.78 -12.55
CA ASN A 891 17.05 0.97 -13.57
C ASN A 891 18.58 1.16 -13.55
N THR A 892 19.06 2.26 -12.98
CA THR A 892 20.48 2.66 -12.99
C THR A 892 21.03 2.98 -11.60
N TYR A 893 20.21 2.90 -10.55
CA TYR A 893 20.64 3.26 -9.21
C TYR A 893 19.97 2.44 -8.12
N PHE A 894 20.59 2.44 -6.95
CA PHE A 894 20.07 1.96 -5.68
C PHE A 894 20.41 3.00 -4.60
N HIS A 895 19.42 3.38 -3.81
CA HIS A 895 19.55 4.40 -2.77
C HIS A 895 19.08 3.85 -1.43
N ILE A 896 19.82 4.12 -0.37
CA ILE A 896 19.49 3.67 0.99
C ILE A 896 19.75 4.78 2.01
N THR A 897 18.80 4.97 2.91
CA THR A 897 18.86 5.96 4.01
C THR A 897 19.03 5.23 5.34
N ILE A 898 20.05 5.63 6.09
CA ILE A 898 20.45 5.00 7.35
C ILE A 898 20.29 6.05 8.46
N GLY A 899 19.38 5.83 9.42
CA GLY A 899 19.08 6.77 10.51
C GLY A 899 17.67 7.38 10.42
N ASN A 900 17.48 8.64 10.84
CA ASN A 900 16.18 9.34 10.80
C ASN A 900 16.13 10.33 9.62
N LEU A 901 14.94 10.71 9.12
CA LEU A 901 14.77 11.70 8.04
C LEU A 901 15.52 13.02 8.27
N VAL A 902 15.73 13.43 9.52
CA VAL A 902 16.36 14.71 9.90
C VAL A 902 17.89 14.62 10.07
N ARG A 903 18.47 13.43 10.31
CA ARG A 903 19.92 13.25 10.61
C ARG A 903 20.55 11.97 10.04
N GLY A 904 19.90 11.29 9.10
CA GLY A 904 20.38 10.03 8.52
C GLY A 904 21.44 10.22 7.46
N SER A 905 22.38 9.28 7.35
CA SER A 905 23.34 9.21 6.24
C SER A 905 22.69 8.54 5.03
N LYS A 906 22.91 9.11 3.84
CA LYS A 906 22.36 8.61 2.58
C LYS A 906 23.48 7.97 1.77
N LEU A 907 23.24 6.77 1.25
CA LEU A 907 24.14 6.10 0.33
C LEU A 907 23.45 5.96 -1.03
N LEU A 908 24.02 6.58 -2.05
CA LEU A 908 23.59 6.44 -3.44
C LEU A 908 24.61 5.61 -4.22
N CYS A 909 24.11 4.61 -4.93
CA CYS A 909 24.91 3.67 -5.70
C CYS A 909 24.38 3.59 -7.13
N GLU A 910 25.24 3.78 -8.12
CA GLU A 910 24.94 3.48 -9.52
C GLU A 910 25.06 1.96 -9.75
N THR A 911 23.98 1.35 -10.22
CA THR A 911 23.90 -0.10 -10.49
C THR A 911 22.68 -0.44 -11.33
N SER A 912 22.80 -1.44 -12.22
CA SER A 912 21.67 -2.02 -12.96
C SER A 912 20.94 -3.12 -12.18
N LEU A 913 21.40 -3.44 -10.97
CA LEU A 913 20.89 -4.51 -10.11
C LEU A 913 20.07 -3.99 -8.94
N GLY A 914 19.65 -2.71 -8.96
CA GLY A 914 18.88 -2.08 -7.88
C GLY A 914 17.64 -2.86 -7.48
N TYR A 915 16.90 -3.38 -8.47
CA TYR A 915 15.71 -4.23 -8.25
C TYR A 915 15.99 -5.51 -7.43
N LYS A 916 17.20 -6.10 -7.55
CA LYS A 916 17.59 -7.27 -6.74
C LYS A 916 17.94 -6.89 -5.31
N MET A 917 18.59 -5.74 -5.14
CA MET A 917 18.98 -5.23 -3.83
C MET A 917 17.73 -4.87 -3.02
N ASP A 918 16.79 -4.17 -3.65
CA ASP A 918 15.48 -3.82 -3.11
C ASP A 918 14.67 -5.05 -2.68
N ASP A 919 14.52 -6.04 -3.57
CA ASP A 919 13.83 -7.31 -3.28
C ASP A 919 14.44 -8.04 -2.07
N LEU A 920 15.78 -8.12 -1.99
CA LEU A 920 16.47 -8.77 -0.88
C LEU A 920 16.29 -8.03 0.44
N LEU A 921 16.42 -6.70 0.45
CA LEU A 921 16.20 -5.86 1.63
C LEU A 921 14.78 -6.02 2.16
N THR A 922 13.80 -5.87 1.27
CA THR A 922 12.38 -6.06 1.58
C THR A 922 12.13 -7.45 2.17
N SER A 923 12.73 -8.49 1.59
CA SER A 923 12.57 -9.87 2.05
C SER A 923 13.20 -10.13 3.42
N TYR A 924 14.43 -9.66 3.66
CA TYR A 924 15.09 -9.81 4.96
C TYR A 924 14.36 -9.05 6.08
N ILE A 925 13.92 -7.82 5.82
CA ILE A 925 13.17 -7.00 6.79
C ILE A 925 11.82 -7.65 7.10
N SER A 926 11.10 -8.11 6.09
CA SER A 926 9.81 -8.82 6.27
C SER A 926 9.97 -10.11 7.09
N GLN A 927 11.02 -10.89 6.83
CA GLN A 927 11.32 -12.09 7.62
C GLN A 927 11.66 -11.74 9.07
N MET A 928 12.44 -10.69 9.30
CA MET A 928 12.80 -10.20 10.64
C MET A 928 11.56 -9.81 11.44
N LEU A 929 10.66 -9.00 10.86
CA LEU A 929 9.40 -8.59 11.47
C LEU A 929 8.50 -9.79 11.81
N THR A 930 8.40 -10.75 10.90
CA THR A 930 7.62 -11.98 11.11
C THR A 930 8.19 -12.85 12.24
N THR A 931 9.52 -12.96 12.31
CA THR A 931 10.22 -13.73 13.35
C THR A 931 10.06 -13.07 14.72
N MET A 932 10.15 -11.74 14.79
CA MET A 932 9.88 -10.98 16.02
C MET A 932 8.45 -11.19 16.53
N SER A 933 7.48 -11.31 15.62
CA SER A 933 6.09 -11.66 15.97
C SER A 933 5.94 -13.09 16.51
N LYS A 934 6.57 -14.09 15.86
CA LYS A 934 6.53 -15.51 16.30
C LYS A 934 7.25 -15.77 17.64
N GLN A 935 8.34 -15.06 17.94
CA GLN A 935 9.02 -15.19 19.22
C GLN A 935 8.20 -14.65 20.40
N ARG A 936 7.29 -13.69 20.16
CA ARG A 936 6.34 -13.19 21.16
C ARG A 936 5.26 -14.23 21.51
N THR A 937 4.88 -15.12 20.58
CA THR A 937 3.84 -16.15 20.81
C THR A 937 4.39 -17.45 21.42
N GLY A 938 5.62 -17.85 21.10
CA GLY A 938 6.23 -19.10 21.61
C GLY A 938 6.63 -19.09 23.09
N ARG A 939 6.87 -17.91 23.70
CA ARG A 939 7.22 -17.79 25.14
C ARG A 939 6.02 -17.94 26.08
N GLY A 940 4.80 -18.08 25.56
CA GLY A 940 3.57 -18.29 26.35
C GLY A 940 3.25 -19.74 26.72
N HIS A 941 4.08 -20.73 26.32
CA HIS A 941 3.85 -22.16 26.59
C HIS A 941 4.99 -22.86 27.35
N SER A 942 5.94 -22.08 27.89
CA SER A 942 6.95 -22.58 28.81
C SER A 942 7.02 -21.68 30.04
N LYS A 943 5.94 -21.70 30.82
CA LYS A 943 5.92 -21.40 32.25
C LYS A 943 4.76 -22.13 32.89
#